data_AF-A0A3D1EZ99-F1
#
_entry.id   AF-A0A3D1EZ99-F1
#
_cell.length_a   1.000
_cell.length_b   1.000
_cell.length_c   1.000
_cell.angle_alpha   90.00
_cell.angle_beta   90.00
_cell.angle_gamma   90.00
#
_symmetry.space_group_name_H-M   'P 1'
#
loop_
_entity.id
_entity.type
_entity.pdbx_description
1 polymer ?
#
loop_
_entity_poly.entity_id
_entity_poly.type
_entity_poly.pdbx_seq_one_letter_code
_entity_poly.pdbx_strand_id
1 'polypeptide(L)'
;MRDGQTTHLQVNFINTPAKLGRPRTFIFGLQVSPTKPRPEGWKSRDPMPPGMSGPVNAWGGIQCAAKSPYKDSWEVVDKINEGRQTGKVDKQWFKDWAAKNNPPLVHGRIDWVKRTTYLADREAKRGTSFPTLTYFEEMRASTIEKPWITFQDEWGVDTFTDRQWPDEAVMRRGFNASPYSLISFPQSYQDMCLFYANEWFKRGVGLYCDNTYPQACYDPLTSAAYVTEDGTVQPALSIWNQRAYQKRLWNLLQEHRKTSKVPLEWSIHMTTTLLLPLQTFATIQLDYEFNATQPAKPDYIRTTMLGSKCGNLPYALYHLAGRYNPLIKNLSKPHVQLIEWGMRRVHELAPAHDPGREYREMEDILHGFGYGKPGIPNYRYWDDQPVAQVEEDQVKWMLVHNPKTKQALILLASWNPKDTQATLRLLPDLTEGQSQSWHFIDARTGEPIDSIDSQATSITLPAPYGVRVLLAYQSQSKPQVNWTFRDAKSIAQQLMPQDKKESSQNEKQVTSVLPDGDPYRGVDEKRLLFKDDFESGVSSQWTIKQGLKAHTITLDNGKQKNVGRMSQSRARIFTPPIAGRSHDTQSIDQQLSQWKDYALRFRFRLGPIVSDQADASIVTSFFRVDWRNHRPTPDHPSEYKLAYIQAYRPKMSWRVDGPRVAWNGSQPFFDMKNMTVGTGLSNLGSRIDQHWHELEVRTVGDRSQVRLDGKVIIDAKDQRAPSGGIGISTLWNHRAQPTFMDIDDLVVWQIDTIDQPYDHQNKTAQFQPIYAQPANVPPTIDGKIDDVIWQRMQASGHTHTGPWYRYIHKSDKVELPVNPRQSWVSFDDRKLYIAMRATTSDIMALKPGPPGNPYSGDGLEVHLKNDDVYLQCGLDFNGQLGPGNLTNVTNFSSIEYAVHTSPKHWTAEIAIPWELVKVDPTANPHLLFNMAANMSYQEHGTWLPLTLTPGQFNVILAGRRLVLKSPAASVVSIADPIQSPKLDGNLNDPIWEQVIKSGNQIGGWQKADGTVLTRPRTLYLASDTNQFYVAMTVDLSRDRNIVSSQGQPEQGDHLQIDFENFSFGVDLTGKPLQILLPYQMPMEAAVTQTDDRLTLEMAVDWTQLGGQPDRNQPIRINFSGLDSVDGFVTWQQATDARDLSRFGHIIVQ
;
A
#
# COMPACT_ATOMS: atom_id res chain seq x y z
N MET A 1 35.68 25.01 10.70
CA MET A 1 36.13 24.65 12.05
C MET A 1 35.73 25.75 13.02
N ARG A 2 35.26 25.43 14.22
CA ARG A 2 34.98 26.42 15.27
C ARG A 2 36.13 26.36 16.27
N ASP A 3 36.81 27.48 16.48
CA ASP A 3 37.89 27.66 17.44
C ASP A 3 37.47 28.76 18.42
N GLY A 4 36.96 28.35 19.59
CA GLY A 4 36.33 29.25 20.54
C GLY A 4 35.18 30.06 19.93
N GLN A 5 35.34 31.39 19.89
CA GLN A 5 34.37 32.31 19.29
C GLN A 5 34.55 32.51 17.76
N THR A 6 35.61 31.95 17.18
CA THR A 6 35.94 32.14 15.76
C THR A 6 35.44 30.94 14.95
N THR A 7 34.80 31.19 13.81
CA THR A 7 34.45 30.15 12.83
C THR A 7 35.32 30.30 11.60
N HIS A 8 36.19 29.32 11.35
CA HIS A 8 37.04 29.25 10.18
C HIS A 8 36.34 28.47 9.05
N LEU A 9 36.11 29.14 7.92
CA LEU A 9 35.69 28.52 6.66
C LEU A 9 36.86 28.63 5.67
N GLN A 10 37.37 27.49 5.21
CA GLN A 10 38.37 27.42 4.16
C GLN A 10 37.69 26.98 2.86
N VAL A 11 37.78 27.80 1.81
CA VAL A 11 37.24 27.50 0.48
C VAL A 11 38.41 27.37 -0.49
N ASN A 12 38.63 26.16 -0.99
CA ASN A 12 39.61 25.91 -2.04
C ASN A 12 38.87 25.96 -3.39
N PHE A 13 39.23 26.89 -4.27
CA PHE A 13 38.66 27.00 -5.62
C PHE A 13 39.36 26.08 -6.62
N ILE A 14 40.60 25.68 -6.32
CA ILE A 14 41.43 24.79 -7.14
C ILE A 14 41.95 23.71 -6.18
N ASN A 15 41.50 22.48 -6.40
CA ASN A 15 41.69 21.38 -5.46
C ASN A 15 42.84 20.44 -5.88
N THR A 16 43.38 20.68 -7.07
CA THR A 16 44.45 19.91 -7.70
C THR A 16 45.49 20.89 -8.23
N PRO A 17 46.80 20.67 -8.03
CA PRO A 17 47.82 21.53 -8.63
C PRO A 17 47.63 21.60 -10.15
N ALA A 18 47.31 22.79 -10.66
CA ALA A 18 47.04 23.01 -12.08
C ALA A 18 47.56 24.38 -12.52
N LYS A 19 47.97 24.49 -13.79
CA LYS A 19 48.37 25.75 -14.41
C LYS A 19 47.18 26.36 -15.15
N LEU A 20 46.77 27.57 -14.78
CA LEU A 20 45.71 28.29 -15.51
C LEU A 20 46.30 28.88 -16.80
N GLY A 21 45.86 28.37 -17.96
CA GLY A 21 46.34 28.82 -19.27
C GLY A 21 45.86 30.22 -19.69
N ARG A 22 44.87 30.79 -18.99
CA ARG A 22 44.34 32.15 -19.19
C ARG A 22 43.77 32.71 -17.89
N PRO A 23 43.63 34.05 -17.75
CA PRO A 23 42.99 34.66 -16.59
C PRO A 23 41.61 34.05 -16.31
N ARG A 24 41.31 33.79 -15.03
CA ARG A 24 40.01 33.28 -14.56
C ARG A 24 39.48 34.20 -13.46
N THR A 25 38.19 34.48 -13.50
CA THR A 25 37.49 35.20 -12.42
C THR A 25 36.68 34.20 -11.62
N PHE A 26 36.96 34.10 -10.33
CA PHE A 26 36.14 33.34 -9.38
C PHE A 26 35.22 34.31 -8.63
N ILE A 27 33.91 34.03 -8.64
CA ILE A 27 32.92 34.79 -7.89
C ILE A 27 32.35 33.87 -6.81
N PHE A 28 32.44 34.30 -5.56
CA PHE A 28 31.97 33.56 -4.39
C PHE A 28 31.12 34.47 -3.52
N GLY A 29 30.03 33.92 -2.99
CA GLY A 29 29.12 34.63 -2.10
C GLY A 29 28.77 33.80 -0.87
N LEU A 30 28.71 34.46 0.27
CA LEU A 30 28.20 33.91 1.52
C LEU A 30 26.84 34.55 1.82
N GLN A 31 25.86 33.73 2.19
CA GLN A 31 24.57 34.21 2.65
C GLN A 31 24.35 33.75 4.10
N VAL A 32 24.16 34.71 5.00
CA VAL A 32 23.93 34.45 6.42
C VAL A 32 22.43 34.24 6.66
N SER A 33 22.09 33.27 7.51
CA SER A 33 20.72 33.09 8.04
C SER A 33 20.60 33.80 9.41
N PRO A 34 19.48 34.47 9.76
CA PRO A 34 18.26 34.66 8.97
C PRO A 34 18.48 35.52 7.74
N THR A 35 17.85 35.17 6.61
CA THR A 35 17.92 35.97 5.38
C THR A 35 16.90 37.12 5.34
N LYS A 36 15.82 37.01 6.12
CA LYS A 36 14.88 38.09 6.46
C LYS A 36 14.25 37.82 7.84
N PRO A 37 13.63 38.82 8.49
CA PRO A 37 12.85 38.60 9.71
C PRO A 37 11.64 37.70 9.45
N ARG A 38 11.21 36.94 10.47
CA ARG A 38 9.90 36.26 10.43
C ARG A 38 8.77 37.30 10.43
N PRO A 39 7.59 37.01 9.83
CA PRO A 39 6.46 37.92 9.85
C PRO A 39 6.06 38.34 11.27
N GLU A 40 5.66 39.59 11.47
CA GLU A 40 5.16 40.05 12.76
C GLU A 40 3.92 39.24 13.20
N GLY A 41 3.82 38.97 14.50
CA GLY A 41 2.71 38.21 15.08
C GLY A 41 2.63 36.75 14.62
N TRP A 42 3.66 36.19 13.95
CA TRP A 42 3.59 34.81 13.44
C TRP A 42 3.32 33.77 14.53
N LYS A 43 3.79 34.03 15.77
CA LYS A 43 3.54 33.17 16.94
C LYS A 43 2.09 33.21 17.42
N SER A 44 1.34 34.25 17.08
CA SER A 44 -0.06 34.43 17.47
C SER A 44 -1.03 34.19 16.30
N ARG A 45 -0.53 33.77 15.13
CA ARG A 45 -1.38 33.39 13.99
C ARG A 45 -1.99 32.02 14.24
N ASP A 46 -3.24 32.01 14.67
CA ASP A 46 -4.02 30.80 14.88
C ASP A 46 -5.46 31.00 14.34
N PRO A 47 -5.92 30.20 13.36
CA PRO A 47 -5.17 29.15 12.67
C PRO A 47 -4.06 29.72 11.79
N MET A 48 -2.94 29.00 11.73
CA MET A 48 -1.87 29.31 10.79
C MET A 48 -2.37 29.15 9.34
N PRO A 49 -1.82 29.92 8.37
CA PRO A 49 -2.22 29.80 6.96
C PRO A 49 -2.01 28.37 6.43
N PRO A 50 -2.68 27.96 5.34
CA PRO A 50 -2.49 26.61 4.82
C PRO A 50 -1.06 26.47 4.28
N GLY A 51 -0.36 25.39 4.67
CA GLY A 51 1.00 25.10 4.18
C GLY A 51 1.03 24.60 2.74
N MET A 52 -0.11 24.14 2.21
CA MET A 52 -0.24 23.55 0.88
C MET A 52 -1.57 23.87 0.19
N SER A 53 -1.61 23.69 -1.14
CA SER A 53 -2.83 23.81 -1.95
C SER A 53 -3.81 22.66 -1.79
N GLY A 54 -3.38 21.50 -1.26
CA GLY A 54 -4.13 20.24 -1.22
C GLY A 54 -3.92 19.44 -2.52
N PRO A 55 -4.91 19.40 -3.43
CA PRO A 55 -4.73 18.94 -4.81
C PRO A 55 -3.42 19.37 -5.50
N VAL A 56 -2.78 18.42 -6.19
CA VAL A 56 -1.60 18.64 -7.06
C VAL A 56 -1.96 19.14 -8.46
N ASN A 57 -2.96 20.02 -8.56
CA ASN A 57 -3.35 20.69 -9.80
C ASN A 57 -3.92 22.07 -9.46
N ALA A 58 -3.72 23.03 -10.35
CA ALA A 58 -4.34 24.35 -10.22
C ALA A 58 -5.87 24.24 -10.14
N TRP A 59 -6.55 25.25 -9.58
CA TRP A 59 -8.02 25.23 -9.56
C TRP A 59 -8.58 25.21 -10.99
N GLY A 60 -9.34 24.19 -11.34
CA GLY A 60 -9.82 23.96 -12.70
C GLY A 60 -8.74 23.48 -13.69
N GLY A 61 -7.49 23.33 -13.27
CA GLY A 61 -6.37 22.79 -14.06
C GLY A 61 -6.37 21.27 -14.10
N ILE A 62 -5.70 20.70 -15.10
CA ILE A 62 -5.76 19.26 -15.41
C ILE A 62 -4.52 18.47 -14.98
N GLN A 63 -3.42 19.14 -14.60
CA GLN A 63 -2.17 18.50 -14.16
C GLN A 63 -1.31 19.39 -13.25
N CYS A 64 -0.19 18.86 -12.76
CA CYS A 64 0.73 19.54 -11.84
C CYS A 64 1.40 20.76 -12.50
N ALA A 65 1.92 20.60 -13.72
CA ALA A 65 2.66 21.67 -14.41
C ALA A 65 1.78 22.83 -14.93
N ALA A 66 0.44 22.70 -14.85
CA ALA A 66 -0.50 23.71 -15.34
C ALA A 66 -0.44 25.00 -14.51
N LYS A 67 -0.29 26.16 -15.16
CA LYS A 67 -0.23 27.47 -14.51
C LYS A 67 -1.60 28.13 -14.30
N SER A 68 -2.61 27.60 -14.96
CA SER A 68 -3.94 28.18 -15.08
C SER A 68 -5.04 27.09 -15.06
N PRO A 69 -6.32 27.50 -14.96
CA PRO A 69 -7.44 26.61 -15.24
C PRO A 69 -7.39 26.12 -16.69
N TYR A 70 -8.04 25.00 -16.98
CA TYR A 70 -8.11 24.46 -18.34
C TYR A 70 -8.52 25.53 -19.36
N LYS A 71 -7.75 25.65 -20.45
CA LYS A 71 -7.91 26.67 -21.51
C LYS A 71 -7.91 28.12 -21.00
N ASP A 72 -7.15 28.42 -19.95
CA ASP A 72 -7.07 29.76 -19.35
C ASP A 72 -8.46 30.34 -18.96
N SER A 73 -9.42 29.46 -18.67
CA SER A 73 -10.81 29.84 -18.43
C SER A 73 -11.01 30.29 -16.99
N TRP A 74 -10.61 31.54 -16.73
CA TRP A 74 -10.63 32.14 -15.40
C TRP A 74 -12.03 32.26 -14.77
N GLU A 75 -13.09 32.22 -15.57
CA GLU A 75 -14.48 32.14 -15.07
C GLU A 75 -14.70 30.93 -14.14
N VAL A 76 -13.94 29.84 -14.32
CA VAL A 76 -13.95 28.69 -13.41
C VAL A 76 -13.46 29.08 -12.02
N VAL A 77 -12.40 29.89 -11.94
CA VAL A 77 -11.85 30.40 -10.68
C VAL A 77 -12.78 31.42 -10.07
N ASP A 78 -13.36 32.30 -10.89
CA ASP A 78 -14.34 33.28 -10.44
C ASP A 78 -15.57 32.59 -9.83
N LYS A 79 -16.03 31.48 -10.42
CA LYS A 79 -17.13 30.66 -9.87
C LYS A 79 -16.75 29.95 -8.56
N ILE A 80 -15.53 29.45 -8.43
CA ILE A 80 -15.03 28.91 -7.16
C ILE A 80 -15.02 30.00 -6.08
N ASN A 81 -14.55 31.20 -6.44
CA ASN A 81 -14.51 32.35 -5.55
C ASN A 81 -15.89 32.89 -5.17
N GLU A 82 -16.88 32.84 -6.07
CA GLU A 82 -18.28 33.12 -5.73
C GLU A 82 -18.74 32.19 -4.61
N GLY A 83 -18.43 30.89 -4.70
CA GLY A 83 -18.70 29.94 -3.63
C GLY A 83 -17.97 30.27 -2.33
N ARG A 84 -16.71 30.71 -2.41
CA ARG A 84 -15.93 31.19 -1.25
C ARG A 84 -16.52 32.44 -0.60
N GLN A 85 -17.12 33.35 -1.38
CA GLN A 85 -17.73 34.57 -0.88
C GLN A 85 -19.12 34.32 -0.29
N THR A 86 -19.91 33.43 -0.89
CA THR A 86 -21.32 33.19 -0.54
C THR A 86 -21.52 32.00 0.39
N GLY A 87 -20.53 31.12 0.53
CA GLY A 87 -20.64 29.84 1.22
C GLY A 87 -21.42 28.77 0.45
N LYS A 88 -21.87 29.04 -0.79
CA LYS A 88 -22.70 28.14 -1.60
C LYS A 88 -22.07 27.84 -2.96
N VAL A 89 -21.91 26.57 -3.28
CA VAL A 89 -21.29 26.13 -4.55
C VAL A 89 -22.35 25.80 -5.59
N ASP A 90 -22.25 26.45 -6.75
CA ASP A 90 -23.06 26.16 -7.94
C ASP A 90 -22.48 24.97 -8.73
N LYS A 91 -22.80 23.75 -8.27
CA LYS A 91 -22.31 22.52 -8.91
C LYS A 91 -22.88 22.31 -10.32
N GLN A 92 -24.03 22.91 -10.63
CA GLN A 92 -24.65 22.75 -11.94
C GLN A 92 -23.88 23.55 -12.99
N TRP A 93 -23.46 24.78 -12.65
CA TRP A 93 -22.61 25.58 -13.53
C TRP A 93 -21.33 24.83 -13.97
N PHE A 94 -20.65 24.13 -13.06
CA PHE A 94 -19.44 23.36 -13.42
C PHE A 94 -19.75 22.19 -14.36
N LYS A 95 -20.92 21.53 -14.23
CA LYS A 95 -21.35 20.48 -15.15
C LYS A 95 -21.64 21.03 -16.54
N ASP A 96 -22.38 22.14 -16.60
CA ASP A 96 -22.75 22.78 -17.86
C ASP A 96 -21.51 23.32 -18.58
N TRP A 97 -20.59 23.91 -17.81
CA TRP A 97 -19.29 24.36 -18.30
C TRP A 97 -18.46 23.21 -18.86
N ALA A 98 -18.37 22.09 -18.15
CA ALA A 98 -17.62 20.92 -18.59
C ALA A 98 -18.25 20.27 -19.83
N ALA A 99 -19.58 20.20 -19.92
CA ALA A 99 -20.28 19.71 -21.11
C ALA A 99 -19.97 20.55 -22.35
N LYS A 100 -19.87 21.89 -22.20
CA LYS A 100 -19.52 22.81 -23.30
C LYS A 100 -18.05 22.74 -23.70
N ASN A 101 -17.14 22.67 -22.72
CA ASN A 101 -15.70 22.84 -22.96
C ASN A 101 -14.91 21.52 -23.07
N ASN A 102 -15.54 20.41 -22.70
CA ASN A 102 -15.02 19.05 -22.71
C ASN A 102 -13.61 18.95 -22.11
N PRO A 103 -13.40 19.23 -20.81
CA PRO A 103 -12.11 19.04 -20.17
C PRO A 103 -11.71 17.56 -20.14
N PRO A 104 -10.42 17.22 -20.28
CA PRO A 104 -9.94 15.86 -20.09
C PRO A 104 -9.98 15.47 -18.60
N LEU A 105 -9.68 14.20 -18.31
CA LEU A 105 -9.53 13.75 -16.93
C LEU A 105 -8.32 14.43 -16.28
N VAL A 106 -8.49 14.91 -15.05
CA VAL A 106 -7.40 15.47 -14.24
C VAL A 106 -6.43 14.33 -13.89
N HIS A 107 -5.15 14.53 -14.18
CA HIS A 107 -4.10 13.50 -14.16
C HIS A 107 -4.44 12.23 -14.96
N GLY A 108 -5.32 12.33 -15.96
CA GLY A 108 -5.78 11.20 -16.74
C GLY A 108 -6.69 10.20 -16.00
N ARG A 109 -7.09 10.47 -14.75
CA ARG A 109 -7.86 9.53 -13.92
C ARG A 109 -9.10 10.09 -13.24
N ILE A 110 -9.12 11.40 -12.95
CA ILE A 110 -10.17 11.99 -12.12
C ILE A 110 -11.08 12.86 -12.97
N ASP A 111 -12.38 12.65 -12.88
CA ASP A 111 -13.37 13.52 -13.53
C ASP A 111 -13.17 15.00 -13.12
N TRP A 112 -13.12 15.88 -14.12
CA TRP A 112 -12.84 17.29 -13.91
C TRP A 112 -13.90 17.99 -13.05
N VAL A 113 -15.18 17.68 -13.25
CA VAL A 113 -16.28 18.26 -12.47
C VAL A 113 -16.16 17.85 -11.01
N LYS A 114 -15.91 16.56 -10.74
CA LYS A 114 -15.69 16.04 -9.39
C LYS A 114 -14.51 16.74 -8.71
N ARG A 115 -13.39 16.93 -9.41
CA ARG A 115 -12.20 17.58 -8.86
C ARG A 115 -12.43 19.08 -8.57
N THR A 116 -13.02 19.80 -9.52
CA THR A 116 -13.25 21.24 -9.41
C THR A 116 -14.32 21.56 -8.36
N THR A 117 -15.40 20.79 -8.30
CA THR A 117 -16.45 20.95 -7.26
C THR A 117 -15.94 20.60 -5.86
N TYR A 118 -15.02 19.64 -5.71
CA TYR A 118 -14.35 19.37 -4.44
C TYR A 118 -13.56 20.60 -3.96
N LEU A 119 -12.80 21.24 -4.85
CA LEU A 119 -12.08 22.47 -4.54
C LEU A 119 -13.06 23.60 -4.17
N ALA A 120 -14.13 23.78 -4.95
CA ALA A 120 -15.16 24.78 -4.66
C ALA A 120 -15.81 24.57 -3.28
N ASP A 121 -16.22 23.34 -2.95
CA ASP A 121 -16.82 23.01 -1.65
C ASP A 121 -15.86 23.27 -0.48
N ARG A 122 -14.57 23.03 -0.69
CA ARG A 122 -13.53 23.30 0.31
C ARG A 122 -13.36 24.80 0.55
N GLU A 123 -13.30 25.59 -0.52
CA GLU A 123 -13.10 27.04 -0.42
C GLU A 123 -14.35 27.77 0.09
N ALA A 124 -15.56 27.30 -0.28
CA ALA A 124 -16.82 27.77 0.28
C ALA A 124 -16.87 27.66 1.81
N LYS A 125 -16.30 26.57 2.38
CA LYS A 125 -16.21 26.38 3.83
C LYS A 125 -15.14 27.22 4.52
N ARG A 126 -14.11 27.65 3.78
CA ARG A 126 -13.00 28.46 4.32
C ARG A 126 -13.35 29.94 4.39
N GLY A 127 -14.15 30.44 3.45
CA GLY A 127 -14.50 31.85 3.38
C GLY A 127 -13.32 32.75 2.94
N THR A 128 -13.54 34.07 2.99
CA THR A 128 -12.59 35.08 2.50
C THR A 128 -11.65 35.63 3.58
N SER A 129 -11.94 35.40 4.87
CA SER A 129 -11.13 35.85 6.00
C SER A 129 -9.83 35.06 6.18
N PHE A 130 -9.74 33.88 5.57
CA PHE A 130 -8.60 32.97 5.68
C PHE A 130 -7.88 32.83 4.33
N PRO A 131 -6.52 32.79 4.29
CA PRO A 131 -5.78 32.67 3.03
C PRO A 131 -5.97 31.29 2.41
N THR A 132 -5.83 31.23 1.09
CA THR A 132 -5.94 29.99 0.33
C THR A 132 -4.86 29.90 -0.74
N LEU A 133 -4.55 28.67 -1.17
CA LEU A 133 -3.49 28.38 -2.12
C LEU A 133 -4.02 27.52 -3.27
N THR A 134 -3.56 27.82 -4.48
CA THR A 134 -3.66 26.94 -5.66
C THR A 134 -2.31 26.30 -5.95
N TYR A 135 -2.30 25.08 -6.47
CA TYR A 135 -1.07 24.49 -7.00
C TYR A 135 -0.69 25.30 -8.25
N PHE A 136 0.53 25.81 -8.30
CA PHE A 136 0.92 26.78 -9.32
C PHE A 136 2.21 26.40 -10.04
N GLU A 137 3.20 25.87 -9.32
CA GLU A 137 4.51 25.61 -9.91
C GLU A 137 5.02 24.24 -9.47
N GLU A 138 5.49 23.43 -10.41
CA GLU A 138 6.22 22.17 -10.16
C GLU A 138 7.71 22.33 -10.54
N MET A 139 8.11 23.54 -10.93
CA MET A 139 9.40 23.84 -11.58
C MET A 139 9.48 23.14 -12.94
N ARG A 140 8.35 23.18 -13.67
CA ARG A 140 8.11 22.47 -14.92
C ARG A 140 7.21 23.26 -15.85
N ALA A 141 7.39 23.07 -17.16
CA ALA A 141 6.45 23.52 -18.18
C ALA A 141 5.49 22.38 -18.56
N SER A 142 4.22 22.72 -18.76
CA SER A 142 3.19 21.81 -19.26
C SER A 142 3.40 21.58 -20.75
N THR A 143 3.75 20.35 -21.17
CA THR A 143 4.12 20.11 -22.59
C THR A 143 2.92 20.09 -23.54
N ILE A 144 1.71 19.96 -22.98
CA ILE A 144 0.43 19.99 -23.69
C ILE A 144 -0.11 21.40 -23.91
N GLU A 145 0.53 22.43 -23.34
CA GLU A 145 0.08 23.82 -23.45
C GLU A 145 0.83 24.56 -24.57
N LYS A 146 0.11 25.46 -25.27
CA LYS A 146 0.64 26.24 -26.40
C LYS A 146 1.96 26.98 -26.11
N PRO A 147 2.17 27.58 -24.92
CA PRO A 147 3.43 28.25 -24.63
C PRO A 147 4.62 27.31 -24.71
N TRP A 148 4.52 26.07 -24.22
CA TRP A 148 5.61 25.09 -24.37
C TRP A 148 5.91 24.79 -25.84
N ILE A 149 4.90 24.49 -26.65
CA ILE A 149 5.06 24.17 -28.07
C ILE A 149 5.84 25.28 -28.80
N THR A 150 5.64 26.53 -28.40
CA THR A 150 6.29 27.71 -28.97
C THR A 150 7.72 27.92 -28.44
N PHE A 151 7.93 27.77 -27.14
CA PHE A 151 9.16 28.18 -26.46
C PHE A 151 10.05 27.02 -25.97
N GLN A 152 9.74 25.76 -26.33
CA GLN A 152 10.41 24.55 -25.84
C GLN A 152 11.95 24.54 -25.95
N ASP A 153 12.55 25.19 -26.95
CA ASP A 153 14.02 25.29 -27.07
C ASP A 153 14.61 26.36 -26.17
N GLU A 154 13.89 27.45 -25.91
CA GLU A 154 14.33 28.49 -24.98
C GLU A 154 14.13 28.03 -23.53
N TRP A 155 13.02 27.33 -23.27
CA TRP A 155 12.62 26.96 -21.92
C TRP A 155 13.27 25.68 -21.44
N GLY A 156 13.56 24.74 -22.36
CA GLY A 156 14.17 23.46 -22.06
C GLY A 156 15.52 23.57 -21.37
N VAL A 157 15.98 22.46 -20.79
CA VAL A 157 17.31 22.39 -20.16
C VAL A 157 18.42 22.02 -21.14
N ASP A 158 18.06 21.52 -22.32
CA ASP A 158 18.95 21.16 -23.42
C ASP A 158 18.89 22.22 -24.51
N THR A 159 19.95 22.33 -25.33
CA THR A 159 20.03 23.37 -26.37
C THR A 159 18.92 23.27 -27.42
N PHE A 160 18.50 22.04 -27.73
CA PHE A 160 17.37 21.77 -28.61
C PHE A 160 16.55 20.64 -28.03
N THR A 161 15.25 20.89 -27.93
CA THR A 161 14.32 19.96 -27.30
C THR A 161 13.70 19.06 -28.37
N ASP A 162 13.46 17.79 -28.06
CA ASP A 162 12.68 16.90 -28.95
C ASP A 162 11.32 17.54 -29.26
N ARG A 163 10.82 17.38 -30.48
CA ARG A 163 9.53 17.93 -30.92
C ARG A 163 8.37 16.97 -30.64
N GLN A 164 8.65 15.73 -30.25
CA GLN A 164 7.63 14.73 -29.97
C GLN A 164 7.14 14.83 -28.52
N TRP A 165 6.15 15.68 -28.29
CA TRP A 165 5.48 15.80 -27.00
C TRP A 165 4.10 15.14 -27.00
N PRO A 166 3.70 14.48 -25.90
CA PRO A 166 2.31 14.08 -25.72
C PRO A 166 1.40 15.30 -25.80
N ASP A 167 0.22 15.15 -26.40
CA ASP A 167 -0.84 16.14 -26.41
C ASP A 167 -1.90 15.84 -25.33
N GLU A 168 -2.96 16.64 -25.29
CA GLU A 168 -4.05 16.46 -24.32
C GLU A 168 -4.73 15.08 -24.41
N ALA A 169 -4.66 14.38 -25.55
CA ALA A 169 -5.30 13.08 -25.72
C ALA A 169 -4.74 12.03 -24.76
N VAL A 170 -3.47 12.17 -24.31
CA VAL A 170 -2.88 11.28 -23.30
C VAL A 170 -3.70 11.26 -22.00
N MET A 171 -4.27 12.40 -21.62
CA MET A 171 -5.08 12.58 -20.41
C MET A 171 -6.51 12.03 -20.58
N ARG A 172 -6.92 11.65 -21.78
CA ARG A 172 -8.25 11.08 -22.05
C ARG A 172 -8.27 9.56 -21.99
N ARG A 173 -7.10 8.92 -21.97
CA ARG A 173 -6.94 7.46 -22.06
C ARG A 173 -7.20 6.71 -20.75
N GLY A 174 -7.43 7.40 -19.64
CA GLY A 174 -7.81 6.76 -18.36
C GLY A 174 -6.64 6.26 -17.50
N PHE A 175 -5.38 6.51 -17.87
CA PHE A 175 -4.20 6.19 -17.06
C PHE A 175 -3.59 7.43 -16.38
N ASN A 176 -2.69 7.23 -15.42
CA ASN A 176 -2.07 8.35 -14.72
C ASN A 176 -1.12 9.09 -15.67
N ALA A 177 -1.41 10.34 -15.99
CA ALA A 177 -0.59 11.14 -16.89
C ALA A 177 -0.37 12.55 -16.33
N SER A 178 0.84 13.08 -16.53
CA SER A 178 1.19 14.47 -16.20
C SER A 178 2.31 14.94 -17.14
N PRO A 179 2.04 15.11 -18.45
CA PRO A 179 3.03 15.53 -19.44
C PRO A 179 3.64 16.91 -19.13
N TYR A 180 4.94 16.92 -18.84
CA TYR A 180 5.71 18.13 -18.51
C TYR A 180 7.17 18.02 -18.98
N SER A 181 7.87 19.16 -18.97
CA SER A 181 9.31 19.22 -19.25
C SER A 181 10.07 20.01 -18.19
N LEU A 182 11.37 19.69 -18.05
CA LEU A 182 12.33 20.44 -17.24
C LEU A 182 12.53 21.84 -17.83
N ILE A 183 12.85 22.82 -16.99
CA ILE A 183 13.02 24.20 -17.44
C ILE A 183 14.28 24.91 -16.90
N SER A 184 14.85 25.79 -17.72
CA SER A 184 16.03 26.61 -17.39
C SER A 184 15.69 27.96 -16.73
N PHE A 185 14.40 28.28 -16.57
CA PHE A 185 13.87 29.56 -16.07
C PHE A 185 14.36 30.80 -16.86
N PRO A 186 14.31 30.81 -18.21
CA PRO A 186 14.66 32.00 -18.98
C PRO A 186 13.65 33.11 -18.73
N GLN A 187 13.99 34.34 -19.13
CA GLN A 187 13.15 35.50 -18.85
C GLN A 187 11.71 35.35 -19.38
N SER A 188 11.53 34.78 -20.57
CA SER A 188 10.19 34.57 -21.17
C SER A 188 9.31 33.62 -20.35
N TYR A 189 9.87 32.54 -19.81
CA TYR A 189 9.15 31.65 -18.87
C TYR A 189 8.77 32.37 -17.59
N GLN A 190 9.68 33.17 -17.04
CA GLN A 190 9.41 33.97 -15.84
C GLN A 190 8.27 34.96 -16.08
N ASP A 191 8.26 35.64 -17.22
CA ASP A 191 7.24 36.61 -17.60
C ASP A 191 5.86 35.94 -17.74
N MET A 192 5.82 34.77 -18.41
CA MET A 192 4.60 33.96 -18.52
C MET A 192 4.08 33.53 -17.14
N CYS A 193 4.94 32.99 -16.28
CA CYS A 193 4.53 32.59 -14.93
C CYS A 193 4.05 33.79 -14.10
N LEU A 194 4.72 34.93 -14.17
CA LEU A 194 4.30 36.14 -13.47
C LEU A 194 2.94 36.66 -13.97
N PHE A 195 2.66 36.52 -15.27
CA PHE A 195 1.34 36.81 -15.81
C PHE A 195 0.25 35.94 -15.16
N TYR A 196 0.45 34.62 -15.11
CA TYR A 196 -0.52 33.71 -14.47
C TYR A 196 -0.63 33.92 -12.96
N ALA A 197 0.50 34.15 -12.26
CA ALA A 197 0.52 34.49 -10.84
C ALA A 197 -0.28 35.77 -10.55
N ASN A 198 -0.16 36.79 -11.41
CA ASN A 198 -0.91 38.04 -11.30
C ASN A 198 -2.43 37.79 -11.38
N GLU A 199 -2.88 36.90 -12.27
CA GLU A 199 -4.30 36.55 -12.41
C GLU A 199 -4.84 35.81 -11.18
N TRP A 200 -4.05 34.96 -10.54
CA TRP A 200 -4.40 34.33 -9.25
C TRP A 200 -4.50 35.36 -8.12
N PHE A 201 -3.51 36.26 -7.99
CA PHE A 201 -3.50 37.26 -6.93
C PHE A 201 -4.63 38.29 -7.06
N LYS A 202 -4.96 38.74 -8.28
CA LYS A 202 -6.14 39.59 -8.54
C LYS A 202 -7.44 38.97 -8.00
N ARG A 203 -7.53 37.65 -8.01
CA ARG A 203 -8.66 36.85 -7.56
C ARG A 203 -8.58 36.45 -6.09
N GLY A 204 -7.60 36.96 -5.34
CA GLY A 204 -7.49 36.68 -3.92
C GLY A 204 -7.02 35.26 -3.60
N VAL A 205 -6.26 34.63 -4.51
CA VAL A 205 -5.74 33.26 -4.38
C VAL A 205 -4.22 33.31 -4.29
N GLY A 206 -3.66 32.73 -3.23
CA GLY A 206 -2.22 32.57 -3.04
C GLY A 206 -1.67 31.37 -3.81
N LEU A 207 -0.34 31.19 -3.77
CA LEU A 207 0.36 30.21 -4.62
C LEU A 207 1.06 29.13 -3.79
N TYR A 208 1.04 27.90 -4.31
CA TYR A 208 1.83 26.77 -3.83
C TYR A 208 2.77 26.32 -4.94
N CYS A 209 4.07 26.32 -4.64
CA CYS A 209 5.14 25.88 -5.53
C CYS A 209 5.79 24.63 -4.95
N ASP A 210 5.70 23.53 -5.67
CA ASP A 210 6.23 22.22 -5.34
C ASP A 210 7.58 21.96 -6.03
N ASN A 211 8.27 20.90 -5.62
CA ASN A 211 9.52 20.43 -6.25
C ASN A 211 10.57 21.55 -6.42
N THR A 212 10.70 22.42 -5.41
CA THR A 212 11.62 23.56 -5.45
C THR A 212 13.05 23.11 -5.14
N TYR A 213 13.78 22.68 -6.16
CA TYR A 213 15.20 22.35 -6.09
C TYR A 213 15.96 22.77 -7.36
N PRO A 214 17.28 22.99 -7.30
CA PRO A 214 18.10 23.34 -8.46
C PRO A 214 18.22 22.16 -9.42
N GLN A 215 18.33 22.47 -10.70
CA GLN A 215 18.44 21.47 -11.75
C GLN A 215 19.62 21.82 -12.65
N ALA A 216 20.22 20.78 -13.24
CA ALA A 216 21.23 20.94 -14.26
C ALA A 216 20.57 21.47 -15.53
N CYS A 217 21.18 22.50 -16.12
CA CYS A 217 20.86 23.01 -17.44
C CYS A 217 22.11 22.88 -18.30
N TYR A 218 21.96 22.17 -19.42
CA TYR A 218 22.99 21.91 -20.40
C TYR A 218 22.99 22.95 -21.53
N ASP A 219 21.95 23.77 -21.64
CA ASP A 219 21.89 24.78 -22.68
C ASP A 219 22.82 25.99 -22.39
N PRO A 220 23.89 26.21 -23.18
CA PRO A 220 24.76 27.36 -23.03
C PRO A 220 24.13 28.66 -23.57
N LEU A 221 22.99 28.60 -24.28
CA LEU A 221 22.34 29.79 -24.85
C LEU A 221 21.49 30.53 -23.81
N THR A 222 20.81 29.80 -22.92
CA THR A 222 19.89 30.37 -21.91
C THR A 222 20.40 30.26 -20.48
N SER A 223 21.58 29.68 -20.27
CA SER A 223 22.17 29.48 -18.94
C SER A 223 23.66 29.81 -18.87
N ALA A 224 24.26 29.61 -17.70
CA ALA A 224 25.70 29.74 -17.50
C ALA A 224 26.47 28.46 -17.89
N ALA A 225 25.83 27.49 -18.54
CA ALA A 225 26.49 26.30 -19.06
C ALA A 225 27.52 26.71 -20.12
N TYR A 226 28.59 25.93 -20.25
CA TYR A 226 29.63 26.23 -21.22
C TYR A 226 30.26 24.97 -21.78
N VAL A 227 30.77 25.08 -23.00
CA VAL A 227 31.53 24.01 -23.66
C VAL A 227 32.96 24.01 -23.11
N THR A 228 33.42 22.87 -22.64
CA THR A 228 34.76 22.65 -22.10
C THR A 228 35.77 22.42 -23.24
N GLU A 229 37.06 22.34 -22.91
CA GLU A 229 38.14 22.22 -23.90
C GLU A 229 38.09 20.90 -24.70
N ASP A 230 37.46 19.85 -24.16
CA ASP A 230 37.29 18.56 -24.85
C ASP A 230 36.00 18.47 -25.69
N GLY A 231 35.23 19.57 -25.77
CA GLY A 231 33.98 19.65 -26.52
C GLY A 231 32.74 19.19 -25.75
N THR A 232 32.88 18.71 -24.51
CA THR A 232 31.73 18.38 -23.64
C THR A 232 31.09 19.63 -23.04
N VAL A 233 29.84 19.54 -22.59
CA VAL A 233 29.16 20.64 -21.90
C VAL A 233 29.30 20.47 -20.39
N GLN A 234 29.82 21.50 -19.71
CA GLN A 234 29.68 21.65 -18.27
C GLN A 234 28.33 22.34 -17.97
N PRO A 235 27.36 21.63 -17.35
CA PRO A 235 26.06 22.23 -17.07
C PRO A 235 26.13 23.32 -16.00
N ALA A 236 25.21 24.27 -16.08
CA ALA A 236 24.91 25.21 -15.01
C ALA A 236 23.84 24.67 -14.06
N LEU A 237 23.86 25.13 -12.81
CA LEU A 237 22.75 24.93 -11.88
C LEU A 237 21.76 26.11 -11.97
N SER A 238 20.46 25.81 -12.03
CA SER A 238 19.37 26.80 -12.20
C SER A 238 19.17 27.79 -11.05
N ILE A 239 20.02 27.78 -10.02
CA ILE A 239 19.88 28.56 -8.77
C ILE A 239 19.64 30.04 -9.06
N TRP A 240 20.42 30.67 -9.93
CA TRP A 240 20.34 32.12 -10.15
C TRP A 240 19.10 32.52 -10.94
N ASN A 241 18.72 31.75 -11.96
CA ASN A 241 17.52 32.01 -12.76
C ASN A 241 16.26 31.79 -11.91
N GLN A 242 16.21 30.70 -11.15
CA GLN A 242 15.10 30.41 -10.24
C GLN A 242 15.00 31.46 -9.12
N ARG A 243 16.13 31.94 -8.60
CA ARG A 243 16.18 33.04 -7.64
C ARG A 243 15.62 34.34 -8.23
N ALA A 244 15.98 34.66 -9.48
CA ALA A 244 15.47 35.86 -10.16
C ALA A 244 13.94 35.80 -10.32
N TYR A 245 13.43 34.65 -10.78
CA TYR A 245 12.00 34.37 -10.86
C TYR A 245 11.29 34.58 -9.51
N GLN A 246 11.77 33.91 -8.46
CA GLN A 246 11.17 33.95 -7.13
C GLN A 246 11.20 35.36 -6.50
N LYS A 247 12.25 36.13 -6.73
CA LYS A 247 12.32 37.54 -6.32
C LYS A 247 11.23 38.38 -6.99
N ARG A 248 11.00 38.18 -8.29
CA ARG A 248 9.95 38.89 -9.04
C ARG A 248 8.56 38.49 -8.55
N LEU A 249 8.35 37.20 -8.28
CA LEU A 249 7.09 36.68 -7.74
C LEU A 249 6.79 37.24 -6.35
N TRP A 250 7.80 37.33 -5.47
CA TRP A 250 7.67 38.00 -4.18
C TRP A 250 7.23 39.45 -4.33
N ASN A 251 7.90 40.24 -5.18
CA ASN A 251 7.53 41.64 -5.38
C ASN A 251 6.07 41.77 -5.86
N LEU A 252 5.65 40.92 -6.79
CA LEU A 252 4.27 40.89 -7.27
C LEU A 252 3.27 40.57 -6.13
N LEU A 253 3.57 39.57 -5.30
CA LEU A 253 2.77 39.25 -4.11
C LEU A 253 2.68 40.44 -3.14
N GLN A 254 3.80 41.15 -2.91
CA GLN A 254 3.83 42.30 -2.01
C GLN A 254 2.99 43.47 -2.53
N GLU A 255 2.96 43.72 -3.85
CA GLU A 255 2.07 44.74 -4.42
C GLU A 255 0.60 44.39 -4.25
N HIS A 256 0.22 43.13 -4.51
CA HIS A 256 -1.16 42.69 -4.31
C HIS A 256 -1.59 42.68 -2.84
N ARG A 257 -0.68 42.40 -1.89
CA ARG A 257 -0.98 42.49 -0.46
C ARG A 257 -1.38 43.89 0.00
N LYS A 258 -0.99 44.95 -0.71
CA LYS A 258 -1.37 46.34 -0.39
C LYS A 258 -2.83 46.64 -0.70
N THR A 259 -3.41 45.96 -1.69
CA THR A 259 -4.74 46.26 -2.25
C THR A 259 -5.75 45.12 -2.09
N SER A 260 -5.28 43.90 -1.87
CA SER A 260 -6.13 42.71 -1.72
C SER A 260 -7.01 42.82 -0.47
N LYS A 261 -8.30 42.52 -0.65
CA LYS A 261 -9.28 42.44 0.44
C LYS A 261 -9.21 41.13 1.22
N VAL A 262 -8.45 40.15 0.71
CA VAL A 262 -8.24 38.85 1.33
C VAL A 262 -6.74 38.60 1.56
N PRO A 263 -6.37 37.85 2.61
CA PRO A 263 -4.98 37.53 2.85
C PRO A 263 -4.41 36.65 1.72
N LEU A 264 -3.23 37.02 1.23
CA LEU A 264 -2.48 36.30 0.21
C LEU A 264 -1.22 35.70 0.82
N GLU A 265 -0.97 34.43 0.53
CA GLU A 265 0.20 33.68 1.01
C GLU A 265 0.89 32.96 -0.14
N TRP A 266 2.17 32.69 0.02
CA TRP A 266 2.96 31.91 -0.93
C TRP A 266 3.78 30.86 -0.19
N SER A 267 3.55 29.60 -0.55
CA SER A 267 4.25 28.44 0.00
C SER A 267 5.21 27.84 -1.02
N ILE A 268 6.44 27.58 -0.58
CA ILE A 268 7.43 26.77 -1.29
C ILE A 268 7.56 25.43 -0.55
N HIS A 269 7.35 24.34 -1.27
CA HIS A 269 7.63 22.97 -0.84
C HIS A 269 8.97 22.51 -1.42
N MET A 270 9.86 22.08 -0.54
CA MET A 270 11.26 21.79 -0.87
C MET A 270 11.69 20.34 -0.61
N THR A 271 10.77 19.48 -0.15
CA THR A 271 10.95 18.08 0.28
C THR A 271 12.00 17.87 1.39
N THR A 272 13.23 18.35 1.16
CA THR A 272 14.41 18.40 2.04
C THR A 272 15.47 19.47 1.71
N THR A 273 15.27 20.26 0.65
CA THR A 273 16.36 21.04 0.01
C THR A 273 16.32 22.51 0.45
N LEU A 274 16.61 22.79 1.73
CA LEU A 274 16.68 24.18 2.21
C LEU A 274 17.86 24.92 1.57
N LEU A 275 17.57 25.80 0.61
CA LEU A 275 18.55 26.64 -0.08
C LEU A 275 18.24 28.11 0.15
N LEU A 276 18.96 28.74 1.08
CA LEU A 276 18.72 30.14 1.45
C LEU A 276 18.48 31.10 0.25
N PRO A 277 19.20 31.01 -0.89
CA PRO A 277 18.95 31.87 -2.03
C PRO A 277 17.53 31.77 -2.63
N LEU A 278 16.90 30.60 -2.56
CA LEU A 278 15.59 30.33 -3.15
C LEU A 278 14.47 30.53 -2.11
N GLN A 279 14.54 29.83 -0.99
CA GLN A 279 13.44 29.80 -0.01
C GLN A 279 13.20 31.14 0.70
N THR A 280 14.14 32.07 0.70
CA THR A 280 13.99 33.40 1.32
C THR A 280 12.75 34.18 0.84
N PHE A 281 12.33 33.95 -0.40
CA PHE A 281 11.26 34.73 -1.01
C PHE A 281 9.85 34.23 -0.66
N ALA A 282 9.67 32.99 -0.20
CA ALA A 282 8.34 32.50 0.18
C ALA A 282 7.83 33.15 1.48
N THR A 283 6.53 33.03 1.75
CA THR A 283 6.01 33.30 3.11
C THR A 283 6.04 32.06 3.98
N ILE A 284 5.79 30.90 3.37
CA ILE A 284 5.73 29.59 4.02
C ILE A 284 6.82 28.69 3.41
N GLN A 285 7.55 27.98 4.26
CA GLN A 285 8.39 26.86 3.84
C GLN A 285 7.76 25.55 4.32
N LEU A 286 7.51 24.65 3.39
CA LEU A 286 7.03 23.30 3.64
C LEU A 286 8.17 22.32 3.38
N ASP A 287 8.45 21.46 4.34
CA ASP A 287 9.53 20.47 4.27
C ASP A 287 9.00 19.08 4.68
N TYR A 288 9.88 18.07 4.60
CA TYR A 288 9.71 16.75 5.18
C TYR A 288 8.61 15.89 4.51
N GLU A 289 8.83 15.59 3.24
CA GLU A 289 8.04 14.62 2.48
C GLU A 289 8.73 13.24 2.46
N PHE A 290 8.97 12.68 3.65
CA PHE A 290 9.63 11.38 3.77
C PHE A 290 8.72 10.22 4.19
N ASN A 291 8.95 9.09 3.53
CA ASN A 291 8.45 7.78 3.92
C ASN A 291 9.30 7.17 5.07
N ALA A 292 9.62 8.00 6.06
CA ALA A 292 10.53 7.64 7.14
C ALA A 292 9.94 6.55 8.05
N THR A 293 10.78 5.59 8.43
CA THR A 293 10.48 4.52 9.40
C THR A 293 10.92 4.86 10.82
N GLN A 294 11.53 6.02 11.03
CA GLN A 294 12.01 6.54 12.31
C GLN A 294 11.70 8.04 12.44
N PRO A 295 11.76 8.61 13.65
CA PRO A 295 11.58 10.05 13.83
C PRO A 295 12.67 10.90 13.17
N ALA A 296 12.30 12.07 12.67
CA ALA A 296 13.23 13.08 12.19
C ALA A 296 14.19 13.50 13.31
N LYS A 297 15.50 13.43 13.08
CA LYS A 297 16.49 13.83 14.09
C LYS A 297 16.33 15.32 14.46
N PRO A 298 16.42 15.71 15.74
CA PRO A 298 16.31 17.13 16.14
C PRO A 298 17.28 18.06 15.40
N ASP A 299 18.51 17.63 15.17
CA ASP A 299 19.50 18.45 14.44
C ASP A 299 19.19 18.58 12.95
N TYR A 300 18.56 17.57 12.34
CA TYR A 300 18.03 17.68 10.98
C TYR A 300 16.94 18.75 10.93
N ILE A 301 15.97 18.68 11.86
CA ILE A 301 14.88 19.65 11.96
C ILE A 301 15.44 21.07 12.14
N ARG A 302 16.43 21.23 13.02
CA ARG A 302 17.10 22.53 13.27
C ARG A 302 17.82 23.08 12.04
N THR A 303 18.36 22.18 11.22
CA THR A 303 19.17 22.54 10.05
C THR A 303 18.30 22.91 8.86
N THR A 304 17.27 22.12 8.54
CA THR A 304 16.52 22.28 7.28
C THR A 304 15.13 22.89 7.47
N MET A 305 14.51 22.78 8.65
CA MET A 305 13.07 23.06 8.80
C MET A 305 12.76 24.36 9.53
N LEU A 306 13.72 24.94 10.28
CA LEU A 306 13.44 26.13 11.07
C LEU A 306 13.15 27.35 10.20
N GLY A 307 11.96 27.93 10.40
CA GLY A 307 11.51 29.12 9.67
C GLY A 307 12.38 30.34 9.96
N SER A 308 13.08 30.37 11.11
CA SER A 308 14.03 31.43 11.44
C SER A 308 15.25 31.47 10.51
N LYS A 309 15.53 30.44 9.69
CA LYS A 309 16.65 30.49 8.73
C LYS A 309 16.36 31.38 7.53
N CYS A 310 15.13 31.33 7.03
CA CYS A 310 14.68 32.12 5.88
C CYS A 310 13.71 33.25 6.25
N GLY A 311 13.35 33.39 7.52
CA GLY A 311 12.26 34.27 7.97
C GLY A 311 10.88 33.86 7.46
N ASN A 312 10.65 32.55 7.30
CA ASN A 312 9.40 31.98 6.82
C ASN A 312 8.58 31.38 7.96
N LEU A 313 7.31 31.08 7.68
CA LEU A 313 6.48 30.20 8.51
C LEU A 313 6.86 28.75 8.20
N PRO A 314 7.30 27.94 9.19
CA PRO A 314 7.81 26.60 8.91
C PRO A 314 6.78 25.50 9.13
N TYR A 315 6.70 24.58 8.16
CA TYR A 315 5.77 23.47 8.17
C TYR A 315 6.50 22.17 7.89
N ALA A 316 6.02 21.07 8.48
CA ALA A 316 6.36 19.73 8.05
C ALA A 316 5.14 19.06 7.41
N LEU A 317 5.32 18.49 6.22
CA LEU A 317 4.27 17.84 5.44
C LEU A 317 3.83 16.55 6.12
N TYR A 318 4.75 15.59 6.31
CA TYR A 318 4.45 14.32 6.96
C TYR A 318 4.82 14.30 8.45
N HIS A 319 4.46 13.19 9.11
CA HIS A 319 4.67 12.94 10.53
C HIS A 319 6.15 12.95 10.91
N LEU A 320 6.57 13.86 11.80
CA LEU A 320 7.95 13.92 12.29
C LEU A 320 8.36 12.65 13.02
N ALA A 321 7.43 11.92 13.63
CA ALA A 321 7.69 10.63 14.25
C ALA A 321 7.94 9.49 13.22
N GLY A 322 7.73 9.76 11.93
CA GLY A 322 7.94 8.84 10.80
C GLY A 322 6.65 8.22 10.30
N ARG A 323 6.27 8.52 9.05
CA ARG A 323 5.02 8.03 8.40
C ARG A 323 4.87 6.51 8.43
N TYR A 324 5.98 5.78 8.32
CA TYR A 324 6.01 4.32 8.33
C TYR A 324 6.65 3.72 9.57
N ASN A 325 6.82 4.51 10.64
CA ASN A 325 7.40 4.04 11.87
C ASN A 325 6.51 2.95 12.53
N PRO A 326 6.99 1.70 12.68
CA PRO A 326 6.19 0.61 13.21
C PRO A 326 5.76 0.84 14.67
N LEU A 327 6.55 1.59 15.45
CA LEU A 327 6.21 1.92 16.83
C LEU A 327 5.04 2.91 16.91
N ILE A 328 4.88 3.76 15.90
CA ILE A 328 3.78 4.74 15.82
C ILE A 328 2.52 4.14 15.21
N LYS A 329 2.65 3.26 14.20
CA LYS A 329 1.49 2.63 13.50
C LYS A 329 0.55 1.88 14.45
N ASN A 330 1.08 1.34 15.54
CA ASN A 330 0.32 0.56 16.51
C ASN A 330 -0.27 1.42 17.65
N LEU A 331 -0.01 2.74 17.67
CA LEU A 331 -0.54 3.64 18.69
C LEU A 331 -1.93 4.15 18.34
N SER A 332 -2.65 4.58 19.38
CA SER A 332 -3.91 5.30 19.21
C SER A 332 -3.68 6.65 18.52
N LYS A 333 -4.62 7.09 17.68
CA LYS A 333 -4.56 8.43 17.05
C LYS A 333 -4.27 9.56 18.07
N PRO A 334 -4.92 9.62 19.25
CA PRO A 334 -4.59 10.59 20.30
C PRO A 334 -3.11 10.63 20.70
N HIS A 335 -2.48 9.46 20.88
CA HIS A 335 -1.05 9.39 21.23
C HIS A 335 -0.17 9.91 20.10
N VAL A 336 -0.45 9.51 18.86
CA VAL A 336 0.30 10.00 17.69
C VAL A 336 0.20 11.52 17.56
N GLN A 337 -0.98 12.10 17.78
CA GLN A 337 -1.20 13.55 17.71
C GLN A 337 -0.40 14.30 18.78
N LEU A 338 -0.31 13.76 20.00
CA LEU A 338 0.50 14.34 21.07
C LEU A 338 2.00 14.28 20.75
N ILE A 339 2.50 13.14 20.27
CA ILE A 339 3.90 12.98 19.85
C ILE A 339 4.23 13.98 18.74
N GLU A 340 3.38 14.07 17.72
CA GLU A 340 3.54 15.02 16.61
C GLU A 340 3.52 16.47 17.10
N TRP A 341 2.60 16.82 17.99
CA TRP A 341 2.55 18.15 18.60
C TRP A 341 3.85 18.46 19.33
N GLY A 342 4.31 17.59 20.23
CA GLY A 342 5.53 17.83 20.99
C GLY A 342 6.76 18.00 20.10
N MET A 343 6.96 17.09 19.13
CA MET A 343 8.11 17.15 18.21
C MET A 343 8.11 18.40 17.34
N ARG A 344 6.94 18.84 16.88
CA ARG A 344 6.78 20.06 16.06
C ARG A 344 6.94 21.32 16.90
N ARG A 345 6.25 21.38 18.03
CA ARG A 345 6.08 22.60 18.82
C ARG A 345 7.35 23.01 19.54
N VAL A 346 8.17 22.05 20.02
CA VAL A 346 9.51 22.38 20.51
C VAL A 346 10.28 23.13 19.42
N HIS A 347 10.21 22.68 18.15
CA HIS A 347 10.82 23.23 16.92
C HIS A 347 10.04 24.36 16.23
N GLU A 348 9.02 24.92 16.87
CA GLU A 348 8.20 26.00 16.32
C GLU A 348 7.59 25.67 14.94
N LEU A 349 7.35 24.39 14.64
CA LEU A 349 6.80 23.91 13.36
C LEU A 349 5.27 23.79 13.39
N ALA A 350 4.64 24.10 12.26
CA ALA A 350 3.22 23.89 12.04
C ALA A 350 2.94 22.57 11.28
N PRO A 351 1.74 21.99 11.44
CA PRO A 351 1.27 20.90 10.58
C PRO A 351 0.73 21.43 9.25
N ALA A 352 1.01 20.71 8.15
CA ALA A 352 0.49 21.06 6.83
C ALA A 352 -1.01 20.74 6.65
N HIS A 353 -1.55 19.88 7.52
CA HIS A 353 -2.94 19.42 7.53
C HIS A 353 -3.56 19.61 8.91
N ASP A 354 -4.89 19.41 9.01
CA ASP A 354 -5.56 19.35 10.32
C ASP A 354 -4.92 18.22 11.17
N PRO A 355 -4.26 18.57 12.29
CA PRO A 355 -3.54 17.59 13.10
C PRO A 355 -4.45 16.82 14.06
N GLY A 356 -5.75 17.15 14.16
CA GLY A 356 -6.70 16.48 15.04
C GLY A 356 -6.93 17.18 16.38
N ARG A 357 -7.76 16.55 17.23
CA ARG A 357 -8.28 17.16 18.48
C ARG A 357 -7.21 17.32 19.53
N GLU A 358 -6.46 16.27 19.83
CA GLU A 358 -5.46 16.28 20.91
C GLU A 358 -4.34 17.28 20.63
N TYR A 359 -3.95 17.45 19.36
CA TYR A 359 -3.03 18.50 18.96
C TYR A 359 -3.60 19.90 19.25
N ARG A 360 -4.86 20.16 18.87
CA ARG A 360 -5.53 21.44 19.12
C ARG A 360 -5.68 21.75 20.60
N GLU A 361 -6.02 20.76 21.43
CA GLU A 361 -6.09 20.95 22.89
C GLU A 361 -4.75 21.44 23.44
N MET A 362 -3.63 20.92 22.93
CA MET A 362 -2.31 21.37 23.37
C MET A 362 -1.95 22.77 22.85
N GLU A 363 -2.35 23.14 21.63
CA GLU A 363 -2.26 24.52 21.15
C GLU A 363 -3.12 25.49 21.98
N ASP A 364 -4.33 25.08 22.39
CA ASP A 364 -5.22 25.87 23.25
C ASP A 364 -4.59 26.14 24.62
N ILE A 365 -3.92 25.14 25.22
CA ILE A 365 -3.16 25.32 26.47
C ILE A 365 -2.03 26.32 26.25
N LEU A 366 -1.24 26.14 25.18
CA LEU A 366 -0.07 26.97 24.89
C LEU A 366 -0.44 28.44 24.62
N HIS A 367 -1.44 28.68 23.78
CA HIS A 367 -1.92 30.03 23.46
C HIS A 367 -2.75 30.63 24.60
N GLY A 368 -3.51 29.82 25.33
CA GLY A 368 -4.25 30.20 26.53
C GLY A 368 -3.31 30.75 27.61
N PHE A 369 -2.15 30.12 27.80
CA PHE A 369 -1.10 30.59 28.71
C PHE A 369 -0.48 31.93 28.26
N GLY A 370 -0.43 32.18 26.94
CA GLY A 370 0.00 33.45 26.37
C GLY A 370 1.11 33.35 25.32
N TYR A 371 1.40 32.16 24.79
CA TYR A 371 2.38 32.01 23.71
C TYR A 371 2.06 32.94 22.52
N GLY A 372 3.05 33.75 22.14
CA GLY A 372 2.93 34.73 21.06
C GLY A 372 2.34 36.07 21.46
N LYS A 373 1.89 36.27 22.71
CA LYS A 373 1.41 37.58 23.19
C LYS A 373 2.57 38.52 23.54
N PRO A 374 2.38 39.84 23.39
CA PRO A 374 3.37 40.83 23.82
C PRO A 374 3.74 40.68 25.30
N GLY A 375 5.03 40.75 25.63
CA GLY A 375 5.54 40.65 27.00
C GLY A 375 5.58 39.23 27.58
N ILE A 376 5.28 38.19 26.80
CA ILE A 376 5.38 36.78 27.19
C ILE A 376 6.54 36.12 26.43
N PRO A 377 7.76 36.09 26.99
CA PRO A 377 8.91 35.48 26.33
C PRO A 377 8.77 33.96 26.23
N ASN A 378 9.42 33.39 25.22
CA ASN A 378 9.62 31.95 25.10
C ASN A 378 11.06 31.62 24.75
N TYR A 379 11.51 30.48 25.26
CA TYR A 379 12.87 30.00 25.23
C TYR A 379 12.90 28.57 24.71
N ARG A 380 13.95 28.20 23.98
CA ARG A 380 14.12 26.88 23.36
C ARG A 380 15.42 26.23 23.83
N TYR A 381 15.51 24.91 23.74
CA TYR A 381 16.73 24.17 24.12
C TYR A 381 17.98 24.52 23.29
N TRP A 382 17.82 25.26 22.19
CA TRP A 382 18.90 25.68 21.30
C TRP A 382 19.12 27.20 21.27
N ASP A 383 18.54 27.92 22.22
CA ASP A 383 18.87 29.34 22.39
C ASP A 383 20.27 29.49 22.97
N ASP A 384 20.98 30.55 22.58
CA ASP A 384 22.36 30.80 23.06
C ASP A 384 22.43 31.07 24.57
N GLN A 385 21.31 31.51 25.16
CA GLN A 385 21.12 31.73 26.60
C GLN A 385 19.91 30.90 27.08
N PRO A 386 20.10 29.59 27.35
CA PRO A 386 19.02 28.75 27.84
C PRO A 386 18.63 29.14 29.27
N VAL A 387 17.34 29.06 29.57
CA VAL A 387 16.77 29.32 30.92
C VAL A 387 16.38 28.04 31.66
N ALA A 388 16.57 26.90 31.02
CA ALA A 388 16.34 25.58 31.58
C ALA A 388 17.37 24.60 31.03
N GLN A 389 17.59 23.50 31.74
CA GLN A 389 18.44 22.41 31.33
C GLN A 389 17.70 21.09 31.53
N VAL A 390 17.86 20.17 30.58
CA VAL A 390 17.40 18.78 30.69
C VAL A 390 18.61 17.89 30.48
N GLU A 391 18.88 16.99 31.43
CA GLU A 391 20.09 16.13 31.40
C GLU A 391 20.00 15.06 30.30
N GLU A 392 18.80 14.56 29.99
CA GLU A 392 18.58 13.59 28.91
C GLU A 392 18.64 14.23 27.51
N ASP A 393 19.71 13.93 26.76
CA ASP A 393 19.91 14.42 25.39
C ASP A 393 18.77 14.09 24.42
N GLN A 394 18.04 12.99 24.64
CA GLN A 394 16.89 12.60 23.79
C GLN A 394 15.62 13.39 24.10
N VAL A 395 15.62 14.22 25.15
CA VAL A 395 14.46 15.04 25.55
C VAL A 395 14.71 16.49 25.19
N LYS A 396 13.83 17.03 24.34
CA LYS A 396 13.87 18.40 23.86
C LYS A 396 12.81 19.23 24.54
N TRP A 397 13.10 20.52 24.74
CA TRP A 397 12.20 21.40 25.49
C TRP A 397 11.97 22.77 24.86
N MET A 398 10.83 23.35 25.20
CA MET A 398 10.47 24.75 24.99
C MET A 398 9.78 25.27 26.26
N LEU A 399 10.07 26.52 26.64
CA LEU A 399 9.51 27.16 27.84
C LEU A 399 8.85 28.47 27.46
N VAL A 400 7.63 28.71 27.94
CA VAL A 400 6.94 30.00 27.85
C VAL A 400 6.85 30.57 29.26
N HIS A 401 7.38 31.78 29.47
CA HIS A 401 7.40 32.40 30.80
C HIS A 401 6.41 33.57 30.85
N ASN A 402 5.61 33.62 31.91
CA ASN A 402 4.75 34.76 32.24
C ASN A 402 5.33 35.49 33.46
N PRO A 403 6.10 36.59 33.26
CA PRO A 403 6.73 37.31 34.35
C PRO A 403 5.75 37.92 35.35
N LYS A 404 4.53 38.27 34.89
CA LYS A 404 3.50 38.90 35.74
C LYS A 404 2.94 37.94 36.77
N THR A 405 2.71 36.68 36.39
CA THR A 405 2.16 35.66 37.28
C THR A 405 3.24 34.80 37.93
N LYS A 406 4.52 35.00 37.58
CA LYS A 406 5.65 34.16 38.00
C LYS A 406 5.38 32.68 37.74
N GLN A 407 4.87 32.39 36.54
CA GLN A 407 4.55 31.04 36.09
C GLN A 407 5.28 30.76 34.79
N ALA A 408 5.62 29.50 34.54
CA ALA A 408 6.18 29.05 33.28
C ALA A 408 5.45 27.79 32.79
N LEU A 409 5.17 27.73 31.49
CA LEU A 409 4.67 26.54 30.81
C LEU A 409 5.83 25.86 30.08
N ILE A 410 6.11 24.60 30.41
CA ILE A 410 7.28 23.86 29.95
C ILE A 410 6.80 22.67 29.12
N LEU A 411 7.21 22.62 27.86
CA LEU A 411 7.00 21.50 26.97
C LEU A 411 8.25 20.63 26.96
N LEU A 412 8.08 19.32 27.16
CA LEU A 412 9.11 18.30 27.02
C LEU A 412 8.66 17.25 25.98
N ALA A 413 9.53 16.90 25.04
CA ALA A 413 9.28 15.90 24.00
C ALA A 413 10.48 14.95 23.86
N SER A 414 10.23 13.64 23.92
CA SER A 414 11.27 12.61 23.84
C SER A 414 11.42 12.04 22.42
N TRP A 415 12.67 11.76 22.02
CA TRP A 415 13.04 10.98 20.84
C TRP A 415 13.40 9.52 21.18
N ASN A 416 13.24 9.12 22.44
CA ASN A 416 13.50 7.76 22.89
C ASN A 416 12.26 6.86 22.66
N PRO A 417 12.40 5.68 22.04
CA PRO A 417 11.30 4.72 21.90
C PRO A 417 10.87 4.05 23.21
N LYS A 418 11.60 4.26 24.31
CA LYS A 418 11.32 3.72 25.65
C LYS A 418 10.89 4.81 26.62
N ASP A 419 10.36 4.39 27.76
CA ASP A 419 10.09 5.28 28.88
C ASP A 419 11.39 6.03 29.22
N THR A 420 11.29 7.34 29.37
CA THR A 420 12.44 8.21 29.58
C THR A 420 12.24 8.96 30.88
N GLN A 421 13.14 8.74 31.83
CA GLN A 421 13.27 9.59 33.00
C GLN A 421 14.18 10.76 32.61
N ALA A 422 13.73 11.99 32.82
CA ALA A 422 14.46 13.19 32.46
C ALA A 422 14.56 14.14 33.65
N THR A 423 15.77 14.57 33.99
CA THR A 423 15.98 15.59 35.02
C THR A 423 15.85 16.99 34.42
N LEU A 424 14.86 17.76 34.87
CA LEU A 424 14.65 19.16 34.50
C LEU A 424 15.20 20.10 35.59
N ARG A 425 15.99 21.10 35.18
CA ARG A 425 16.49 22.19 36.03
C ARG A 425 16.10 23.54 35.44
N LEU A 426 15.53 24.43 36.25
CA LEU A 426 15.31 25.83 35.87
C LEU A 426 16.52 26.66 36.28
N LEU A 427 17.05 27.47 35.36
CA LEU A 427 18.30 28.21 35.57
C LEU A 427 18.05 29.58 36.24
N PRO A 428 19.06 30.14 36.95
CA PRO A 428 18.91 31.38 37.72
C PRO A 428 18.45 32.60 36.90
N ASP A 429 18.74 32.61 35.61
CA ASP A 429 18.32 33.67 34.68
C ASP A 429 16.79 33.76 34.55
N LEU A 430 16.06 32.66 34.82
CA LEU A 430 14.60 32.66 34.91
C LEU A 430 14.09 33.19 36.25
N THR A 431 14.90 33.07 37.30
CA THR A 431 14.50 33.35 38.70
C THR A 431 14.97 34.70 39.22
N GLU A 432 15.57 35.54 38.36
CA GLU A 432 16.16 36.84 38.73
C GLU A 432 17.14 36.72 39.92
N GLY A 433 17.83 35.59 40.05
CA GLY A 433 18.76 35.33 41.15
C GLY A 433 18.10 34.99 42.50
N GLN A 434 16.77 34.81 42.57
CA GLN A 434 16.09 34.37 43.79
C GLN A 434 16.04 32.84 43.89
N SER A 435 16.39 32.27 45.05
CA SER A 435 16.31 30.83 45.33
C SER A 435 14.90 30.37 45.73
N GLN A 436 13.87 30.82 45.01
CA GLN A 436 12.50 30.37 45.29
C GLN A 436 12.25 29.00 44.66
N SER A 437 11.81 28.05 45.46
CA SER A 437 11.42 26.71 45.04
C SER A 437 10.27 26.78 44.04
N TRP A 438 10.41 26.12 42.89
CA TRP A 438 9.34 25.98 41.92
C TRP A 438 8.51 24.73 42.22
N HIS A 439 7.21 24.85 42.06
CA HIS A 439 6.29 23.72 42.11
C HIS A 439 5.81 23.39 40.70
N PHE A 440 5.62 22.10 40.42
CA PHE A 440 5.27 21.60 39.09
C PHE A 440 3.97 20.80 39.14
N ILE A 441 3.08 21.06 38.19
CA ILE A 441 1.89 20.25 37.92
C ILE A 441 1.84 19.91 36.43
N ASP A 442 1.21 18.80 36.08
CA ASP A 442 0.85 18.52 34.69
C ASP A 442 -0.18 19.56 34.23
N ALA A 443 0.15 20.30 33.18
CA ALA A 443 -0.69 21.39 32.70
C ALA A 443 -2.02 20.90 32.08
N ARG A 444 -2.13 19.61 31.74
CA ARG A 444 -3.35 19.04 31.16
C ARG A 444 -4.28 18.48 32.23
N THR A 445 -3.75 17.78 33.24
CA THR A 445 -4.55 17.13 34.29
C THR A 445 -4.63 17.93 35.58
N GLY A 446 -3.69 18.85 35.79
CA GLY A 446 -3.51 19.57 37.05
C GLY A 446 -2.87 18.71 38.14
N GLU A 447 -2.47 17.47 37.88
CA GLU A 447 -1.87 16.59 38.89
C GLU A 447 -0.47 17.10 39.30
N PRO A 448 -0.10 17.06 40.60
CA PRO A 448 1.25 17.38 41.04
C PRO A 448 2.30 16.46 40.40
N ILE A 449 3.49 17.00 40.18
CA ILE A 449 4.66 16.22 39.83
C ILE A 449 5.59 16.18 41.05
N ASP A 450 5.93 14.98 41.51
CA ASP A 450 6.80 14.79 42.68
C ASP A 450 8.19 15.41 42.44
N SER A 451 8.56 16.40 43.26
CA SER A 451 9.87 17.05 43.22
C SER A 451 10.88 16.26 44.06
N ILE A 452 12.08 16.01 43.52
CA ILE A 452 13.19 15.39 44.26
C ILE A 452 14.03 16.46 44.98
N ASP A 453 14.06 17.70 44.45
CA ASP A 453 14.72 18.86 45.05
C ASP A 453 14.10 20.18 44.53
N SER A 454 14.16 21.24 45.33
CA SER A 454 13.79 22.62 45.00
C SER A 454 14.40 23.19 43.71
N GLN A 455 15.49 22.59 43.19
CA GLN A 455 16.20 23.01 41.97
C GLN A 455 16.15 22.02 40.81
N ALA A 456 15.71 20.77 41.05
CA ALA A 456 15.71 19.71 40.03
C ALA A 456 14.52 18.76 40.20
N THR A 457 13.81 18.52 39.09
CA THR A 457 12.62 17.68 39.06
C THR A 457 12.82 16.54 38.07
N SER A 458 12.65 15.30 38.53
CA SER A 458 12.66 14.11 37.67
C SER A 458 11.28 13.94 37.03
N ILE A 459 11.23 13.89 35.71
CA ILE A 459 9.99 13.75 34.92
C ILE A 459 10.04 12.46 34.12
N THR A 460 9.00 11.64 34.21
CA THR A 460 8.86 10.45 33.36
C THR A 460 8.04 10.77 32.11
N LEU A 461 8.65 10.62 30.94
CA LEU A 461 8.00 10.68 29.63
C LEU A 461 7.73 9.25 29.12
N PRO A 462 6.49 8.92 28.75
CA PRO A 462 6.09 7.55 28.44
C PRO A 462 6.55 7.13 27.04
N ALA A 463 6.78 5.83 26.87
CA ALA A 463 7.10 5.21 25.60
C ALA A 463 5.87 5.16 24.67
N PRO A 464 6.10 5.16 23.34
CA PRO A 464 7.31 5.63 22.67
C PRO A 464 7.22 7.15 22.43
N TYR A 465 8.35 7.86 22.53
CA TYR A 465 8.47 9.28 22.16
C TYR A 465 7.56 10.24 22.94
N GLY A 466 7.40 9.99 24.25
CA GLY A 466 6.43 10.69 25.09
C GLY A 466 6.57 12.21 25.14
N VAL A 467 5.45 12.86 25.43
CA VAL A 467 5.33 14.31 25.57
C VAL A 467 4.73 14.64 26.93
N ARG A 468 5.24 15.71 27.56
CA ARG A 468 4.74 16.29 28.81
C ARG A 468 4.64 17.80 28.68
N VAL A 469 3.59 18.36 29.27
CA VAL A 469 3.41 19.81 29.41
C VAL A 469 3.25 20.10 30.89
N LEU A 470 4.16 20.89 31.45
CA LEU A 470 4.22 21.20 32.87
C LEU A 470 3.89 22.67 33.08
N LEU A 471 3.09 22.97 34.10
CA LEU A 471 2.93 24.32 34.62
C LEU A 471 3.79 24.44 35.89
N ALA A 472 4.82 25.29 35.81
CA ALA A 472 5.67 25.65 36.93
C ALA A 472 5.17 26.96 37.57
N TYR A 473 5.13 27.03 38.90
CA TYR A 473 4.67 28.20 39.65
C TYR A 473 5.43 28.39 40.97
N GLN A 474 5.48 29.62 41.46
CA GLN A 474 6.15 29.99 42.73
C GLN A 474 5.16 30.38 43.85
N SER A 475 3.85 30.42 43.60
CA SER A 475 2.85 30.79 44.61
C SER A 475 2.66 29.70 45.67
N GLN A 476 2.33 30.10 46.90
CA GLN A 476 1.99 29.16 47.99
C GLN A 476 0.72 28.34 47.72
N SER A 477 -0.21 28.88 46.94
CA SER A 477 -1.40 28.17 46.50
C SER A 477 -1.21 27.60 45.09
N LYS A 478 -1.65 26.35 44.90
CA LYS A 478 -1.68 25.68 43.60
C LYS A 478 -2.60 26.45 42.64
N PRO A 479 -2.12 26.86 41.45
CA PRO A 479 -2.97 27.52 40.46
C PRO A 479 -4.05 26.56 39.93
N GLN A 480 -5.24 27.09 39.69
CA GLN A 480 -6.30 26.34 39.02
C GLN A 480 -6.00 26.20 37.53
N VAL A 481 -6.07 24.97 37.02
CA VAL A 481 -5.88 24.65 35.62
C VAL A 481 -7.25 24.57 34.94
N ASN A 482 -7.71 25.70 34.41
CA ASN A 482 -9.00 25.80 33.72
C ASN A 482 -8.78 26.30 32.30
N TRP A 483 -8.48 25.38 31.37
CA TRP A 483 -8.34 25.72 29.95
C TRP A 483 -9.71 25.70 29.26
N THR A 484 -9.97 26.71 28.43
CA THR A 484 -11.11 26.69 27.52
C THR A 484 -10.66 26.06 26.21
N PHE A 485 -11.12 24.83 25.95
CA PHE A 485 -10.84 24.14 24.69
C PHE A 485 -11.85 24.55 23.63
N ARG A 486 -11.37 24.89 22.44
CA ARG A 486 -12.24 25.19 21.30
C ARG A 486 -12.93 23.92 20.85
N ASP A 487 -14.27 23.92 20.81
CA ASP A 487 -15.00 22.82 20.20
C ASP A 487 -14.90 22.90 18.66
N ALA A 488 -15.06 21.77 17.98
CA ALA A 488 -14.96 21.71 16.52
C ALA A 488 -16.05 22.52 15.77
N LYS A 489 -17.17 22.87 16.44
CA LYS A 489 -18.28 23.67 15.90
C LYS A 489 -17.98 25.17 15.97
N SER A 490 -17.32 25.65 17.01
CA SER A 490 -16.98 27.04 17.29
C SER A 490 -15.95 27.59 16.30
N ILE A 491 -14.99 26.75 15.88
CA ILE A 491 -14.02 27.07 14.81
C ILE A 491 -14.74 27.19 13.46
N ALA A 492 -15.73 26.34 13.19
CA ALA A 492 -16.53 26.43 11.97
C ALA A 492 -17.44 27.67 11.96
N GLN A 493 -17.93 28.12 13.12
CA GLN A 493 -18.73 29.34 13.26
C GLN A 493 -17.91 30.63 13.18
N GLN A 494 -16.67 30.65 13.66
CA GLN A 494 -15.76 31.80 13.50
C GLN A 494 -15.34 32.07 12.04
N LEU A 495 -15.53 31.09 11.15
CA LEU A 495 -15.26 31.18 9.71
C LEU A 495 -16.49 31.61 8.88
N MET A 496 -17.67 31.81 9.50
CA MET A 496 -18.87 32.30 8.81
C MET A 496 -19.06 33.81 9.02
N PRO A 497 -19.44 34.60 7.99
CA PRO A 497 -19.76 36.02 8.17
C PRO A 497 -20.95 36.18 9.13
N GLN A 498 -20.76 36.97 10.19
CA GLN A 498 -21.89 37.51 10.94
C GLN A 498 -22.38 38.76 10.21
N ASP A 499 -23.60 38.74 9.68
CA ASP A 499 -24.30 39.99 9.37
C ASP A 499 -25.80 39.94 9.72
N LYS A 500 -26.12 40.86 10.64
CA LYS A 500 -27.34 41.65 10.87
C LYS A 500 -28.70 40.97 11.01
N LYS A 501 -29.14 40.94 12.28
CA LYS A 501 -30.54 40.87 12.73
C LYS A 501 -31.35 42.05 12.19
N GLU A 502 -32.51 41.77 11.62
CA GLU A 502 -33.72 42.60 11.81
C GLU A 502 -34.97 41.71 11.81
N SER A 503 -35.98 42.23 12.49
CA SER A 503 -37.05 41.56 13.23
C SER A 503 -38.24 41.04 12.41
N SER A 504 -38.79 39.89 12.82
CA SER A 504 -40.24 39.74 12.95
C SER A 504 -40.58 38.64 13.97
N GLN A 505 -41.25 39.06 15.04
CA GLN A 505 -41.91 38.22 16.04
C GLN A 505 -43.14 37.52 15.43
N ASN A 506 -43.27 36.22 15.67
CA ASN A 506 -44.49 35.51 16.11
C ASN A 506 -44.39 34.03 15.69
N GLU A 507 -44.23 33.13 16.65
CA GLU A 507 -45.23 32.08 16.98
C GLU A 507 -44.66 30.99 17.91
N LYS A 508 -45.37 30.82 19.02
CA LYS A 508 -45.60 29.63 19.88
C LYS A 508 -44.52 28.54 20.02
N GLN A 509 -44.10 28.37 21.28
CA GLN A 509 -43.40 27.21 21.82
C GLN A 509 -44.07 25.89 21.46
N VAL A 510 -43.36 25.06 20.70
CA VAL A 510 -43.49 23.60 20.69
C VAL A 510 -42.13 23.05 21.08
N THR A 511 -42.05 22.40 22.24
CA THR A 511 -40.88 21.63 22.69
C THR A 511 -40.85 20.31 21.95
N SER A 512 -40.09 20.23 20.87
CA SER A 512 -39.55 18.99 20.32
C SER A 512 -38.02 19.04 20.39
N VAL A 513 -37.47 18.22 21.28
CA VAL A 513 -36.04 17.91 21.30
C VAL A 513 -35.81 16.79 20.28
N LEU A 514 -35.21 17.16 19.15
CA LEU A 514 -34.52 16.24 18.23
C LEU A 514 -33.10 16.76 18.06
N PRO A 515 -32.05 15.97 18.36
CA PRO A 515 -30.66 16.34 18.13
C PRO A 515 -30.24 16.15 16.65
N ASP A 516 -29.60 17.17 16.10
CA ASP A 516 -28.73 17.23 14.92
C ASP A 516 -28.40 15.90 14.18
N GLY A 517 -29.20 15.56 13.16
CA GLY A 517 -28.71 15.04 11.87
C GLY A 517 -28.22 16.21 11.00
N ASP A 518 -27.38 16.09 9.97
CA ASP A 518 -27.12 14.97 9.06
C ASP A 518 -25.78 15.27 8.29
N PRO A 519 -25.36 14.51 7.26
CA PRO A 519 -24.17 13.66 7.27
C PRO A 519 -23.15 14.17 6.23
N TYR A 520 -22.14 13.37 5.86
CA TYR A 520 -21.09 13.69 4.88
C TYR A 520 -19.89 14.51 5.40
N ARG A 521 -19.12 13.87 6.30
CA ARG A 521 -17.66 14.01 6.34
C ARG A 521 -17.00 12.63 6.23
N GLY A 522 -16.35 12.41 5.09
CA GLY A 522 -15.09 11.67 4.93
C GLY A 522 -15.09 10.17 5.26
N VAL A 523 -15.23 9.33 4.23
CA VAL A 523 -14.92 7.90 4.28
C VAL A 523 -13.94 7.59 3.16
N ASP A 524 -12.70 7.28 3.54
CA ASP A 524 -11.80 6.43 2.76
C ASP A 524 -11.06 5.50 3.73
N GLU A 525 -11.86 4.69 4.42
CA GLU A 525 -11.55 3.28 4.67
C GLU A 525 -12.79 2.56 4.15
N LYS A 526 -12.67 1.42 3.46
CA LYS A 526 -13.84 0.58 3.14
C LYS A 526 -14.44 -0.02 4.43
N ARG A 527 -15.06 0.85 5.24
CA ARG A 527 -15.96 0.57 6.36
C ARG A 527 -17.36 0.90 5.86
N LEU A 528 -18.27 -0.06 5.92
CA LEU A 528 -19.69 0.25 5.98
C LEU A 528 -19.94 0.90 7.35
N LEU A 529 -19.96 2.23 7.40
CA LEU A 529 -20.44 2.97 8.57
C LEU A 529 -21.97 2.89 8.57
N PHE A 530 -22.52 2.12 9.50
CA PHE A 530 -23.93 2.24 9.88
C PHE A 530 -24.02 3.38 10.88
N LYS A 531 -24.42 4.56 10.41
CA LYS A 531 -24.72 5.68 11.27
C LYS A 531 -26.24 5.86 11.27
N ASP A 532 -26.79 5.94 12.49
CA ASP A 532 -28.14 6.37 12.84
C ASP A 532 -29.24 5.30 12.69
N ASP A 533 -29.46 4.51 13.76
CA ASP A 533 -30.78 4.11 14.30
C ASP A 533 -30.65 2.93 15.31
N PHE A 534 -30.28 3.25 16.55
CA PHE A 534 -30.46 2.32 17.69
C PHE A 534 -31.19 2.98 18.87
N GLU A 535 -32.02 3.98 18.61
CA GLU A 535 -32.98 4.49 19.59
C GLU A 535 -34.41 4.17 19.16
N SER A 536 -35.01 3.22 19.90
CA SER A 536 -36.44 2.91 19.97
C SER A 536 -37.17 2.41 18.69
N GLY A 537 -37.66 1.16 18.76
CA GLY A 537 -38.97 0.81 18.19
C GLY A 537 -39.05 0.28 16.75
N VAL A 538 -38.00 0.29 15.93
CA VAL A 538 -38.11 -0.14 14.51
C VAL A 538 -37.37 -1.46 14.27
N SER A 539 -38.05 -2.45 13.69
CA SER A 539 -37.39 -3.69 13.24
C SER A 539 -36.55 -3.41 12.01
N SER A 540 -35.23 -3.29 12.16
CA SER A 540 -34.31 -3.16 11.03
C SER A 540 -34.00 -4.52 10.41
N GLN A 541 -34.19 -4.64 9.09
CA GLN A 541 -33.80 -5.79 8.27
C GLN A 541 -32.50 -5.44 7.52
N TRP A 542 -31.57 -6.39 7.41
CA TRP A 542 -30.27 -6.19 6.77
C TRP A 542 -30.06 -7.19 5.62
N THR A 543 -29.37 -6.78 4.56
CA THR A 543 -29.02 -7.63 3.41
C THR A 543 -27.55 -7.43 3.02
N ILE A 544 -26.80 -8.52 2.91
CA ILE A 544 -25.41 -8.54 2.42
C ILE A 544 -25.42 -8.82 0.90
N LYS A 545 -24.50 -8.24 0.11
CA LYS A 545 -24.35 -8.48 -1.35
C LYS A 545 -23.02 -9.20 -1.67
N GLN A 546 -22.99 -9.96 -2.77
CA GLN A 546 -21.82 -10.69 -3.27
C GLN A 546 -20.64 -9.73 -3.59
N GLY A 547 -19.39 -10.14 -3.26
CA GLY A 547 -18.17 -9.36 -3.52
C GLY A 547 -17.61 -8.51 -2.36
N LEU A 548 -18.23 -8.57 -1.17
CA LEU A 548 -17.70 -7.93 0.04
C LEU A 548 -16.73 -8.88 0.78
N LYS A 549 -15.41 -8.69 0.60
CA LYS A 549 -14.43 -9.14 1.60
C LYS A 549 -14.56 -8.22 2.82
N ALA A 550 -15.45 -8.57 3.75
CA ALA A 550 -15.56 -7.86 5.01
C ALA A 550 -14.43 -8.30 5.95
N HIS A 551 -13.42 -7.43 6.12
CA HIS A 551 -12.63 -7.44 7.34
C HIS A 551 -13.50 -6.84 8.44
N THR A 552 -13.95 -7.68 9.37
CA THR A 552 -14.60 -7.36 10.67
C THR A 552 -15.71 -6.29 10.61
N ILE A 553 -16.98 -6.70 10.68
CA ILE A 553 -18.08 -5.75 10.93
C ILE A 553 -17.94 -5.22 12.36
N THR A 554 -17.54 -3.95 12.51
CA THR A 554 -17.41 -3.29 13.81
C THR A 554 -18.69 -2.48 14.08
N LEU A 555 -19.45 -2.87 15.11
CA LEU A 555 -20.58 -2.08 15.62
C LEU A 555 -20.06 -1.16 16.74
N ASP A 556 -20.07 0.15 16.51
CA ASP A 556 -19.59 1.14 17.47
C ASP A 556 -20.68 1.43 18.51
N ASN A 557 -20.42 1.07 19.77
CA ASN A 557 -21.25 1.50 20.90
C ASN A 557 -20.39 2.23 21.94
N GLY A 558 -19.71 3.29 21.49
CA GLY A 558 -19.41 4.50 22.26
C GLY A 558 -18.40 4.44 23.41
N LYS A 559 -18.06 3.27 23.97
CA LYS A 559 -17.12 3.19 25.12
C LYS A 559 -16.16 1.99 25.15
N GLN A 560 -16.27 1.01 24.25
CA GLN A 560 -15.27 -0.04 24.07
C GLN A 560 -15.06 -0.30 22.58
N LYS A 561 -13.83 -0.09 22.09
CA LYS A 561 -13.49 -0.30 20.68
C LYS A 561 -13.37 -1.81 20.43
N ASN A 562 -14.08 -2.30 19.42
CA ASN A 562 -14.07 -3.67 18.88
C ASN A 562 -15.07 -4.67 19.49
N VAL A 563 -16.12 -4.21 20.15
CA VAL A 563 -17.16 -5.11 20.68
C VAL A 563 -18.54 -4.53 20.40
N GLY A 564 -19.31 -5.19 19.53
CA GLY A 564 -20.69 -4.82 19.21
C GLY A 564 -21.61 -5.23 20.35
N ARG A 565 -22.22 -4.24 21.02
CA ARG A 565 -23.07 -4.50 22.19
C ARG A 565 -24.55 -4.46 21.83
N MET A 566 -25.23 -5.62 21.86
CA MET A 566 -26.67 -5.71 21.63
C MET A 566 -27.45 -5.49 22.95
N SER A 567 -28.23 -4.41 23.03
CA SER A 567 -29.15 -4.12 24.14
C SER A 567 -30.55 -3.73 23.65
N GLN A 568 -31.58 -4.33 24.22
CA GLN A 568 -33.00 -3.90 24.13
C GLN A 568 -33.65 -3.75 22.74
N SER A 569 -33.29 -4.56 21.75
CA SER A 569 -33.98 -4.54 20.46
C SER A 569 -34.04 -5.92 19.80
N ARG A 570 -35.15 -6.23 19.12
CA ARG A 570 -35.29 -7.39 18.23
C ARG A 570 -34.45 -7.16 16.97
N ALA A 571 -33.13 -7.15 17.09
CA ALA A 571 -32.26 -7.12 15.93
C ALA A 571 -32.27 -8.50 15.25
N ARG A 572 -32.42 -8.50 13.92
CA ARG A 572 -32.43 -9.69 13.07
C ARG A 572 -31.46 -9.45 11.91
N ILE A 573 -30.50 -10.34 11.75
CA ILE A 573 -29.62 -10.36 10.57
C ILE A 573 -30.22 -11.40 9.61
N PHE A 574 -30.38 -11.10 8.31
CA PHE A 574 -30.76 -12.08 7.29
C PHE A 574 -29.78 -12.04 6.12
N THR A 575 -29.67 -13.15 5.41
CA THR A 575 -29.03 -13.28 4.09
C THR A 575 -29.93 -14.18 3.23
N PRO A 576 -30.19 -13.96 1.92
CA PRO A 576 -29.85 -12.88 0.97
C PRO A 576 -31.10 -11.98 0.67
N PRO A 577 -31.15 -11.10 -0.35
CA PRO A 577 -32.18 -10.05 -0.46
C PRO A 577 -33.57 -10.64 -0.58
N ILE A 578 -34.50 -10.11 0.22
CA ILE A 578 -35.93 -10.29 -0.03
C ILE A 578 -36.50 -8.88 -0.08
N ALA A 579 -36.64 -8.36 -1.30
CA ALA A 579 -37.49 -7.21 -1.52
C ALA A 579 -38.89 -7.56 -0.99
N GLY A 580 -39.43 -6.70 -0.12
CA GLY A 580 -40.74 -6.92 0.47
C GLY A 580 -41.79 -7.24 -0.59
N ARG A 581 -42.52 -8.35 -0.40
CA ARG A 581 -43.76 -8.72 -1.13
C ARG A 581 -43.81 -8.36 -2.63
N SER A 582 -42.77 -8.60 -3.43
CA SER A 582 -42.92 -8.59 -4.89
C SER A 582 -43.24 -10.00 -5.38
N HIS A 583 -44.38 -10.16 -6.04
CA HIS A 583 -44.90 -11.42 -6.59
C HIS A 583 -44.12 -11.97 -7.80
N ASP A 584 -42.86 -11.57 -7.97
CA ASP A 584 -42.07 -11.85 -9.18
C ASP A 584 -40.97 -12.87 -8.87
N THR A 585 -41.30 -14.15 -9.06
CA THR A 585 -40.47 -15.32 -8.71
C THR A 585 -39.16 -15.39 -9.49
N GLN A 586 -39.10 -14.83 -10.71
CA GLN A 586 -37.88 -14.83 -11.53
C GLN A 586 -36.75 -13.98 -10.90
N SER A 587 -37.09 -12.92 -10.17
CA SER A 587 -36.09 -12.03 -9.54
C SER A 587 -35.42 -12.65 -8.30
N ILE A 588 -36.15 -13.50 -7.58
CA ILE A 588 -35.67 -14.15 -6.35
C ILE A 588 -34.74 -15.32 -6.69
N ASP A 589 -35.06 -16.15 -7.68
CA ASP A 589 -34.17 -17.25 -8.08
C ASP A 589 -32.84 -16.72 -8.68
N GLN A 590 -32.86 -15.59 -9.41
CA GLN A 590 -31.63 -14.91 -9.84
C GLN A 590 -30.80 -14.40 -8.66
N GLN A 591 -31.44 -13.82 -7.63
CA GLN A 591 -30.74 -13.34 -6.43
C GLN A 591 -30.23 -14.46 -5.53
N LEU A 592 -30.96 -15.57 -5.41
CA LEU A 592 -30.56 -16.75 -4.63
C LEU A 592 -29.49 -17.58 -5.36
N SER A 593 -29.48 -17.60 -6.69
CA SER A 593 -28.46 -18.30 -7.48
C SER A 593 -27.04 -17.78 -7.26
N GLN A 594 -26.92 -16.54 -6.77
CA GLN A 594 -25.68 -15.87 -6.39
C GLN A 594 -25.13 -16.35 -5.04
N TRP A 595 -25.92 -17.04 -4.22
CA TRP A 595 -25.55 -17.50 -2.88
C TRP A 595 -25.45 -19.02 -2.85
N LYS A 596 -24.29 -19.52 -3.28
CA LYS A 596 -23.86 -20.90 -3.12
C LYS A 596 -22.53 -20.89 -2.37
N ASP A 597 -22.35 -21.85 -1.48
CA ASP A 597 -21.09 -22.12 -0.80
C ASP A 597 -20.54 -20.97 0.06
N TYR A 598 -21.13 -20.74 1.24
CA TYR A 598 -20.75 -19.64 2.12
C TYR A 598 -20.39 -20.10 3.54
N ALA A 599 -19.51 -19.35 4.20
CA ALA A 599 -19.23 -19.51 5.63
C ALA A 599 -19.34 -18.16 6.35
N LEU A 600 -20.14 -18.16 7.42
CA LEU A 600 -20.34 -17.05 8.35
C LEU A 600 -19.69 -17.40 9.68
N ARG A 601 -18.75 -16.59 10.14
CA ARG A 601 -18.09 -16.74 11.46
C ARG A 601 -18.33 -15.51 12.31
N PHE A 602 -18.51 -15.68 13.60
CA PHE A 602 -18.45 -14.59 14.58
C PHE A 602 -18.09 -15.08 15.97
N ARG A 603 -17.47 -14.19 16.75
CA ARG A 603 -17.19 -14.40 18.16
C ARG A 603 -18.24 -13.70 19.01
N PHE A 604 -18.62 -14.29 20.14
CA PHE A 604 -19.53 -13.69 21.10
C PHE A 604 -19.14 -14.01 22.53
N ARG A 605 -19.52 -13.14 23.46
CA ARG A 605 -19.35 -13.32 24.90
C ARG A 605 -20.62 -12.88 25.62
N LEU A 606 -20.99 -13.64 26.65
CA LEU A 606 -22.23 -13.39 27.40
C LEU A 606 -21.96 -12.44 28.58
N GLY A 607 -22.75 -11.36 28.66
CA GLY A 607 -22.66 -10.36 29.73
C GLY A 607 -23.20 -10.82 31.09
N PRO A 608 -23.03 -9.99 32.15
CA PRO A 608 -23.57 -10.26 33.48
C PRO A 608 -25.10 -10.24 33.45
N ILE A 609 -25.72 -11.06 34.30
CA ILE A 609 -27.16 -11.00 34.53
C ILE A 609 -27.44 -10.23 35.81
N VAL A 610 -28.09 -9.08 35.69
CA VAL A 610 -28.57 -8.30 36.85
C VAL A 610 -30.05 -8.59 37.03
N SER A 611 -30.37 -9.44 37.99
CA SER A 611 -31.75 -9.58 38.48
C SER A 611 -31.72 -10.07 39.91
N ASP A 612 -32.36 -9.28 40.76
CA ASP A 612 -32.44 -9.47 42.22
C ASP A 612 -33.77 -10.15 42.59
N GLN A 613 -34.57 -10.60 41.61
CA GLN A 613 -35.93 -11.08 41.83
C GLN A 613 -36.08 -12.58 41.54
N ALA A 614 -36.41 -13.29 42.61
CA ALA A 614 -36.53 -14.74 42.73
C ALA A 614 -37.84 -15.33 42.18
N ASP A 615 -38.39 -14.80 41.07
CA ASP A 615 -39.52 -15.47 40.40
C ASP A 615 -39.05 -16.29 39.21
N ALA A 616 -38.75 -17.56 39.49
CA ALA A 616 -38.22 -18.54 38.55
C ALA A 616 -39.21 -18.98 37.45
N SER A 617 -40.39 -18.35 37.37
CA SER A 617 -41.47 -18.78 36.48
C SER A 617 -41.61 -17.97 35.17
N ILE A 618 -41.02 -16.76 35.03
CA ILE A 618 -41.30 -15.88 33.86
C ILE A 618 -40.07 -15.22 33.20
N VAL A 619 -38.84 -15.42 33.70
CA VAL A 619 -37.66 -14.74 33.11
C VAL A 619 -36.88 -15.67 32.18
N THR A 620 -37.05 -15.51 30.87
CA THR A 620 -36.20 -16.19 29.87
C THR A 620 -35.56 -15.17 28.93
N SER A 621 -34.28 -14.88 29.17
CA SER A 621 -33.41 -14.24 28.20
C SER A 621 -33.00 -15.28 27.17
N PHE A 622 -33.16 -14.99 25.87
CA PHE A 622 -32.76 -15.91 24.80
C PHE A 622 -31.70 -15.29 23.89
N PHE A 623 -30.62 -16.03 23.65
CA PHE A 623 -29.79 -15.91 22.44
C PHE A 623 -30.25 -17.00 21.47
N ARG A 624 -30.58 -16.65 20.23
CA ARG A 624 -31.03 -17.62 19.25
C ARG A 624 -30.35 -17.43 17.90
N VAL A 625 -29.90 -18.54 17.32
CA VAL A 625 -29.52 -18.63 15.91
C VAL A 625 -30.55 -19.55 15.24
N ASP A 626 -31.31 -19.01 14.28
CA ASP A 626 -32.36 -19.71 13.54
C ASP A 626 -32.07 -19.80 12.04
N TRP A 627 -32.36 -20.96 11.45
CA TRP A 627 -32.28 -21.18 10.00
C TRP A 627 -33.68 -21.07 9.38
N ARG A 628 -33.82 -20.25 8.33
CA ARG A 628 -35.08 -20.06 7.57
C ARG A 628 -34.94 -20.38 6.09
N ASN A 629 -36.02 -20.85 5.49
CA ASN A 629 -36.13 -21.07 4.04
C ASN A 629 -37.35 -20.31 3.52
N HIS A 630 -37.13 -19.42 2.54
CA HIS A 630 -38.18 -18.62 1.88
C HIS A 630 -38.32 -19.07 0.44
N ARG A 631 -38.97 -20.21 0.24
CA ARG A 631 -39.66 -20.49 -1.03
C ARG A 631 -41.15 -20.62 -0.72
N PRO A 632 -41.98 -19.60 -1.01
CA PRO A 632 -43.41 -19.81 -1.00
C PRO A 632 -43.73 -20.78 -2.14
N THR A 633 -44.28 -21.95 -1.81
CA THR A 633 -45.01 -22.74 -2.81
C THR A 633 -46.37 -22.06 -3.02
N PRO A 634 -47.03 -22.26 -4.18
CA PRO A 634 -48.37 -21.71 -4.44
C PRO A 634 -49.37 -22.01 -3.32
N ASP A 635 -49.19 -23.13 -2.62
CA ASP A 635 -50.10 -23.63 -1.60
C ASP A 635 -49.82 -23.07 -0.19
N HIS A 636 -48.64 -22.48 0.05
CA HIS A 636 -48.22 -22.05 1.39
C HIS A 636 -47.34 -20.79 1.41
N PRO A 637 -47.96 -19.59 1.54
CA PRO A 637 -47.27 -18.30 1.37
C PRO A 637 -46.59 -17.72 2.63
N SER A 638 -46.24 -18.52 3.66
CA SER A 638 -45.69 -18.00 4.93
C SER A 638 -44.30 -18.52 5.31
N GLU A 639 -43.51 -17.69 5.99
CA GLU A 639 -42.12 -17.96 6.43
C GLU A 639 -41.99 -19.25 7.25
N TYR A 640 -41.04 -20.14 6.90
CA TYR A 640 -40.75 -21.35 7.69
C TYR A 640 -39.44 -21.25 8.48
N LYS A 641 -39.49 -21.66 9.75
CA LYS A 641 -38.30 -21.85 10.61
C LYS A 641 -37.90 -23.32 10.58
N LEU A 642 -36.62 -23.62 10.36
CA LEU A 642 -36.17 -24.99 10.09
C LEU A 642 -35.31 -25.58 11.19
N ALA A 643 -34.41 -24.81 11.80
CA ALA A 643 -33.64 -25.27 12.95
C ALA A 643 -33.24 -24.08 13.82
N TYR A 644 -33.12 -24.25 15.13
CA TYR A 644 -32.54 -23.21 15.98
C TYR A 644 -31.67 -23.77 17.11
N ILE A 645 -30.65 -22.98 17.47
CA ILE A 645 -29.88 -23.10 18.71
C ILE A 645 -30.31 -21.95 19.60
N GLN A 646 -30.67 -22.25 20.85
CA GLN A 646 -31.07 -21.25 21.83
C GLN A 646 -30.28 -21.38 23.12
N ALA A 647 -29.79 -20.27 23.66
CA ALA A 647 -29.34 -20.21 25.05
C ALA A 647 -30.45 -19.59 25.90
N TYR A 648 -30.91 -20.26 26.95
CA TYR A 648 -31.95 -19.77 27.87
C TYR A 648 -31.66 -20.14 29.33
N ARG A 649 -32.30 -19.45 30.29
CA ARG A 649 -32.00 -19.56 31.72
C ARG A 649 -33.17 -20.10 32.56
N PRO A 650 -33.34 -21.43 32.72
CA PRO A 650 -34.15 -21.94 33.82
C PRO A 650 -33.33 -21.87 35.12
N LYS A 651 -33.87 -21.24 36.17
CA LYS A 651 -33.28 -21.25 37.53
C LYS A 651 -31.80 -20.84 37.59
N MET A 652 -31.52 -19.63 37.14
CA MET A 652 -30.25 -18.95 37.38
C MET A 652 -28.97 -19.43 36.64
N SER A 653 -29.04 -20.36 35.67
CA SER A 653 -27.89 -20.81 34.86
C SER A 653 -28.16 -20.76 33.35
N TRP A 654 -27.18 -20.35 32.53
CA TRP A 654 -27.31 -20.39 31.06
C TRP A 654 -27.31 -21.85 30.60
N ARG A 655 -28.33 -22.25 29.83
CA ARG A 655 -28.41 -23.54 29.12
C ARG A 655 -28.48 -23.30 27.63
N VAL A 656 -27.64 -23.99 26.86
CA VAL A 656 -27.76 -24.06 25.41
C VAL A 656 -28.57 -25.31 25.03
N ASP A 657 -29.61 -25.11 24.23
CA ASP A 657 -30.58 -26.10 23.81
C ASP A 657 -30.77 -25.98 22.30
N GLY A 658 -30.75 -27.12 21.62
CA GLY A 658 -30.77 -27.18 20.17
C GLY A 658 -29.75 -28.18 19.62
N PRO A 659 -29.92 -28.59 18.36
CA PRO A 659 -30.83 -28.01 17.36
C PRO A 659 -32.26 -28.54 17.50
N ARG A 660 -33.24 -27.63 17.48
CA ARG A 660 -34.66 -28.01 17.43
C ARG A 660 -35.26 -27.62 16.09
N VAL A 661 -35.90 -28.56 15.41
CA VAL A 661 -36.70 -28.32 14.20
C VAL A 661 -38.10 -27.94 14.64
N ALA A 662 -38.53 -26.69 14.42
CA ALA A 662 -39.88 -26.24 14.73
C ALA A 662 -40.69 -26.17 13.43
N TRP A 663 -41.50 -27.18 13.18
CA TRP A 663 -42.26 -27.29 11.94
C TRP A 663 -43.76 -27.45 12.22
N ASN A 664 -44.61 -26.84 11.38
CA ASN A 664 -46.06 -26.77 11.54
C ASN A 664 -46.81 -27.55 10.44
N GLY A 665 -46.14 -28.49 9.75
CA GLY A 665 -46.70 -29.40 8.73
C GLY A 665 -46.24 -30.84 8.98
N SER A 666 -46.60 -31.83 8.14
CA SER A 666 -46.62 -33.25 8.53
C SER A 666 -45.59 -34.26 7.95
N GLN A 667 -44.60 -33.93 7.10
CA GLN A 667 -43.36 -34.76 6.95
C GLN A 667 -42.00 -34.02 6.91
N PRO A 668 -40.94 -34.50 7.59
CA PRO A 668 -39.61 -33.88 7.59
C PRO A 668 -38.85 -34.11 6.27
N PHE A 669 -38.24 -33.05 5.74
CA PHE A 669 -37.49 -33.04 4.47
C PHE A 669 -35.95 -33.18 4.62
N PHE A 670 -35.46 -33.45 5.85
CA PHE A 670 -34.03 -33.62 6.17
C PHE A 670 -33.76 -35.04 6.65
N ASP A 671 -32.63 -35.62 6.26
CA ASP A 671 -32.17 -36.89 6.84
C ASP A 671 -31.64 -36.64 8.26
N MET A 672 -32.48 -36.93 9.26
CA MET A 672 -32.20 -36.66 10.67
C MET A 672 -31.17 -37.61 11.31
N LYS A 673 -30.61 -38.59 10.58
CA LYS A 673 -29.69 -39.59 11.14
C LYS A 673 -28.29 -39.06 11.50
N ASN A 674 -27.85 -37.93 10.96
CA ASN A 674 -26.47 -37.44 11.12
C ASN A 674 -26.30 -36.23 12.07
N MET A 675 -27.36 -35.79 12.75
CA MET A 675 -27.28 -34.68 13.72
C MET A 675 -26.62 -35.15 15.03
N THR A 676 -25.32 -34.90 15.19
CA THR A 676 -24.60 -35.18 16.44
C THR A 676 -24.66 -33.96 17.36
N VAL A 677 -25.58 -33.95 18.34
CA VAL A 677 -25.69 -32.86 19.32
C VAL A 677 -24.67 -33.06 20.44
N GLY A 678 -23.54 -32.37 20.37
CA GLY A 678 -22.57 -32.35 21.46
C GLY A 678 -23.07 -31.53 22.65
N THR A 679 -23.42 -32.19 23.76
CA THR A 679 -23.98 -31.64 25.03
C THR A 679 -23.00 -30.78 25.87
N GLY A 680 -22.01 -30.12 25.24
CA GLY A 680 -20.82 -29.59 25.91
C GLY A 680 -20.93 -28.26 26.67
N LEU A 681 -22.07 -27.56 26.68
CA LEU A 681 -22.22 -26.23 27.32
C LEU A 681 -23.14 -26.25 28.55
N SER A 682 -23.23 -27.40 29.23
CA SER A 682 -24.02 -27.46 30.46
C SER A 682 -23.23 -26.80 31.59
N ASN A 683 -23.67 -25.59 31.98
CA ASN A 683 -23.26 -24.80 33.14
C ASN A 683 -22.17 -23.74 32.93
N LEU A 684 -22.50 -22.71 32.14
CA LEU A 684 -21.88 -21.39 32.32
C LEU A 684 -22.52 -20.75 33.57
N GLY A 685 -21.74 -20.61 34.65
CA GLY A 685 -22.18 -20.13 35.96
C GLY A 685 -22.75 -18.70 35.95
N SER A 686 -23.19 -18.21 37.11
CA SER A 686 -23.90 -16.93 37.30
C SER A 686 -23.05 -15.65 37.09
N ARG A 687 -21.89 -15.73 36.45
CA ARG A 687 -20.94 -14.61 36.28
C ARG A 687 -20.77 -14.26 34.81
N ILE A 688 -20.29 -13.04 34.55
CA ILE A 688 -19.84 -12.59 33.23
C ILE A 688 -18.96 -13.68 32.65
N ASP A 689 -19.32 -14.20 31.48
CA ASP A 689 -18.45 -15.14 30.79
C ASP A 689 -17.17 -14.41 30.45
N GLN A 690 -16.02 -14.91 30.87
CA GLN A 690 -14.73 -14.26 30.60
C GLN A 690 -14.16 -14.72 29.25
N HIS A 691 -14.72 -15.80 28.69
CA HIS A 691 -14.27 -16.44 27.47
C HIS A 691 -15.06 -15.91 26.26
N TRP A 692 -14.39 -15.85 25.11
CA TRP A 692 -15.02 -15.54 23.83
C TRP A 692 -15.30 -16.86 23.11
N HIS A 693 -16.55 -17.07 22.72
CA HIS A 693 -16.99 -18.23 21.96
C HIS A 693 -17.04 -17.90 20.46
N GLU A 694 -16.58 -18.78 19.60
CA GLU A 694 -16.62 -18.65 18.13
C GLU A 694 -17.73 -19.53 17.55
N LEU A 695 -18.71 -18.92 16.86
CA LEU A 695 -19.73 -19.64 16.09
C LEU A 695 -19.43 -19.52 14.59
N GLU A 696 -19.40 -20.66 13.90
CA GLU A 696 -19.32 -20.77 12.44
C GLU A 696 -20.57 -21.44 11.90
N VAL A 697 -21.16 -20.89 10.84
CA VAL A 697 -22.15 -21.56 10.00
C VAL A 697 -21.61 -21.63 8.58
N ARG A 698 -21.57 -22.82 8.00
CA ARG A 698 -21.01 -23.08 6.68
C ARG A 698 -21.99 -23.89 5.85
N THR A 699 -22.29 -23.42 4.65
CA THR A 699 -23.10 -24.13 3.65
C THR A 699 -22.21 -24.41 2.46
N VAL A 700 -22.14 -25.64 1.97
CA VAL A 700 -21.40 -26.08 0.76
C VAL A 700 -22.26 -27.10 0.01
N GLY A 701 -22.58 -26.83 -1.24
CA GLY A 701 -23.55 -27.55 -2.05
C GLY A 701 -24.92 -27.54 -1.36
N ASP A 702 -25.45 -28.73 -1.12
CA ASP A 702 -26.68 -28.95 -0.37
C ASP A 702 -26.43 -29.23 1.12
N ARG A 703 -25.19 -29.17 1.60
CA ARG A 703 -24.83 -29.50 2.99
C ARG A 703 -24.54 -28.25 3.80
N SER A 704 -25.08 -28.16 5.02
CA SER A 704 -24.83 -27.08 5.97
C SER A 704 -24.35 -27.61 7.31
N GLN A 705 -23.29 -26.99 7.83
CA GLN A 705 -22.69 -27.29 9.12
C GLN A 705 -22.70 -26.06 10.03
N VAL A 706 -22.98 -26.25 11.31
CA VAL A 706 -22.79 -25.23 12.36
C VAL A 706 -21.76 -25.75 13.35
N ARG A 707 -20.81 -24.89 13.71
CA ARG A 707 -19.73 -25.20 14.63
C ARG A 707 -19.66 -24.14 15.72
N LEU A 708 -19.35 -24.57 16.93
CA LEU A 708 -19.07 -23.68 18.05
C LEU A 708 -17.73 -24.07 18.67
N ASP A 709 -16.84 -23.10 18.82
CA ASP A 709 -15.46 -23.27 19.27
C ASP A 709 -14.75 -24.41 18.53
N GLY A 710 -14.95 -24.45 17.21
CA GLY A 710 -14.39 -25.46 16.31
C GLY A 710 -15.08 -26.82 16.33
N LYS A 711 -16.02 -27.08 17.25
CA LYS A 711 -16.76 -28.35 17.33
C LYS A 711 -18.03 -28.30 16.47
N VAL A 712 -18.22 -29.29 15.59
CA VAL A 712 -19.46 -29.45 14.81
C VAL A 712 -20.63 -29.78 15.74
N ILE A 713 -21.65 -28.93 15.71
CA ILE A 713 -22.89 -29.07 16.48
C ILE A 713 -24.12 -29.30 15.58
N ILE A 714 -24.05 -28.92 14.30
CA ILE A 714 -25.05 -29.26 13.26
C ILE A 714 -24.31 -29.69 12.02
N ASP A 715 -24.81 -30.74 11.38
CA ASP A 715 -24.39 -31.17 10.05
C ASP A 715 -25.63 -31.77 9.34
N ALA A 716 -26.12 -31.08 8.32
CA ALA A 716 -27.39 -31.38 7.67
C ALA A 716 -27.28 -31.24 6.15
N LYS A 717 -28.08 -32.01 5.40
CA LYS A 717 -28.17 -31.97 3.94
C LYS A 717 -29.59 -31.57 3.51
N ASP A 718 -29.75 -30.43 2.82
CA ASP A 718 -31.02 -29.87 2.33
C ASP A 718 -31.24 -30.22 0.85
N GLN A 719 -32.21 -31.10 0.57
CA GLN A 719 -32.45 -31.62 -0.78
C GLN A 719 -33.17 -30.64 -1.74
N ARG A 720 -33.56 -29.42 -1.33
CA ARG A 720 -34.47 -28.55 -2.13
C ARG A 720 -33.89 -27.25 -2.71
N ALA A 721 -32.77 -26.71 -2.20
CA ALA A 721 -31.96 -25.63 -2.81
C ALA A 721 -30.87 -25.14 -1.83
N PRO A 722 -29.72 -24.60 -2.32
CA PRO A 722 -28.52 -24.33 -1.52
C PRO A 722 -28.54 -23.06 -0.65
N SER A 723 -29.65 -22.30 -0.59
CA SER A 723 -29.65 -20.94 -0.03
C SER A 723 -30.81 -20.70 0.96
N GLY A 724 -30.62 -21.08 2.22
CA GLY A 724 -31.44 -20.61 3.34
C GLY A 724 -30.75 -19.46 4.10
N GLY A 725 -31.55 -18.60 4.73
CA GLY A 725 -31.04 -17.46 5.51
C GLY A 725 -30.83 -17.78 6.98
N ILE A 726 -29.80 -17.18 7.58
CA ILE A 726 -29.49 -17.32 9.01
C ILE A 726 -30.01 -16.08 9.74
N GLY A 727 -30.90 -16.30 10.70
CA GLY A 727 -31.37 -15.32 11.67
C GLY A 727 -30.59 -15.40 12.97
N ILE A 728 -30.08 -14.28 13.46
CA ILE A 728 -29.61 -14.16 14.85
C ILE A 728 -30.58 -13.24 15.58
N SER A 729 -31.09 -13.67 16.73
CA SER A 729 -32.04 -12.88 17.51
C SER A 729 -31.78 -12.95 19.00
N THR A 730 -31.93 -11.80 19.65
CA THR A 730 -32.02 -11.69 21.10
C THR A 730 -33.42 -11.21 21.46
N LEU A 731 -34.12 -11.93 22.35
CA LEU A 731 -35.47 -11.55 22.78
C LEU A 731 -35.49 -11.37 24.30
N TRP A 732 -36.01 -10.22 24.73
CA TRP A 732 -36.16 -9.83 26.12
C TRP A 732 -37.62 -9.50 26.42
N ASN A 733 -38.13 -9.99 27.55
CA ASN A 733 -39.44 -9.59 28.05
C ASN A 733 -39.28 -8.31 28.90
N HIS A 734 -40.23 -7.38 28.78
CA HIS A 734 -40.11 -5.95 29.11
C HIS A 734 -39.83 -5.55 30.57
N ARG A 735 -39.43 -6.46 31.46
CA ARG A 735 -39.39 -6.21 32.92
C ARG A 735 -38.03 -6.41 33.62
N ALA A 736 -36.95 -6.72 32.92
CA ALA A 736 -35.61 -6.84 33.53
C ALA A 736 -34.64 -5.74 33.04
N GLN A 737 -33.81 -5.23 33.95
CA GLN A 737 -32.69 -4.30 33.65
C GLN A 737 -31.81 -4.84 32.52
N PRO A 738 -31.24 -3.97 31.66
CA PRO A 738 -30.57 -4.39 30.44
C PRO A 738 -29.34 -5.26 30.72
N THR A 739 -29.32 -6.48 30.19
CA THR A 739 -28.06 -7.21 30.00
C THR A 739 -27.66 -7.11 28.54
N PHE A 740 -26.36 -7.14 28.31
CA PHE A 740 -25.77 -6.91 27.01
C PHE A 740 -25.04 -8.17 26.53
N MET A 741 -25.08 -8.39 25.22
CA MET A 741 -24.24 -9.38 24.54
C MET A 741 -23.20 -8.66 23.70
N ASP A 742 -21.96 -9.11 23.85
CA ASP A 742 -20.81 -8.59 23.16
C ASP A 742 -20.52 -9.52 21.97
N ILE A 743 -20.66 -9.02 20.74
CA ILE A 743 -20.40 -9.74 19.48
C ILE A 743 -19.23 -9.07 18.76
N ASP A 744 -18.28 -9.87 18.28
CA ASP A 744 -17.08 -9.41 17.59
C ASP A 744 -16.76 -10.33 16.39
N ASP A 745 -15.98 -9.86 15.42
CA ASP A 745 -15.53 -10.63 14.25
C ASP A 745 -16.62 -11.32 13.42
N LEU A 746 -17.74 -10.63 13.13
CA LEU A 746 -18.67 -11.11 12.11
C LEU A 746 -18.01 -11.04 10.73
N VAL A 747 -17.58 -12.19 10.22
CA VAL A 747 -16.83 -12.37 8.97
C VAL A 747 -17.62 -13.28 8.03
N VAL A 748 -17.94 -12.75 6.85
CA VAL A 748 -18.41 -13.55 5.70
C VAL A 748 -17.19 -13.77 4.81
N TRP A 749 -16.74 -15.01 4.71
CA TRP A 749 -15.44 -15.27 4.08
C TRP A 749 -15.54 -15.38 2.54
N GLN A 750 -16.66 -15.87 1.99
CA GLN A 750 -16.81 -16.03 0.54
C GLN A 750 -18.29 -16.19 0.11
N ILE A 751 -18.62 -15.63 -1.05
CA ILE A 751 -19.83 -15.90 -1.82
C ILE A 751 -19.34 -15.92 -3.27
N ASP A 752 -18.94 -17.08 -3.79
CA ASP A 752 -18.56 -17.32 -5.19
C ASP A 752 -18.56 -18.84 -5.44
N THR A 753 -18.87 -19.25 -6.68
CA THR A 753 -18.86 -20.66 -7.12
C THR A 753 -17.50 -21.30 -6.87
N ILE A 754 -17.49 -22.29 -5.98
CA ILE A 754 -16.30 -23.02 -5.57
C ILE A 754 -16.01 -24.13 -6.58
N ASP A 755 -14.82 -24.09 -7.18
CA ASP A 755 -14.08 -25.33 -7.41
C ASP A 755 -13.20 -25.62 -6.19
N GLN A 756 -13.63 -26.67 -5.47
CA GLN A 756 -12.90 -27.51 -4.51
C GLN A 756 -12.99 -27.22 -2.98
N PRO A 757 -13.07 -28.29 -2.16
CA PRO A 757 -13.51 -28.27 -0.77
C PRO A 757 -12.36 -28.01 0.23
N TYR A 758 -12.65 -27.23 1.28
CA TYR A 758 -11.72 -26.96 2.38
C TYR A 758 -11.72 -28.08 3.43
N ASP A 759 -10.63 -28.88 3.46
CA ASP A 759 -10.30 -29.88 4.49
C ASP A 759 -9.61 -29.23 5.70
N HIS A 760 -9.97 -29.72 6.89
CA HIS A 760 -9.45 -29.31 8.19
C HIS A 760 -8.23 -30.14 8.56
N GLN A 761 -7.04 -29.72 8.12
CA GLN A 761 -5.78 -30.03 8.82
C GLN A 761 -4.64 -29.14 8.31
N ASN A 762 -3.87 -28.60 9.25
CA ASN A 762 -2.61 -27.85 9.10
C ASN A 762 -2.72 -26.32 8.86
N LYS A 763 -2.59 -25.57 9.98
CA LYS A 763 -1.98 -24.24 9.96
C LYS A 763 -0.51 -24.39 9.51
N THR A 764 -0.22 -24.21 8.23
CA THR A 764 1.14 -23.92 7.77
C THR A 764 1.26 -22.41 7.58
N ALA A 765 2.33 -21.82 8.10
CA ALA A 765 2.71 -20.46 7.75
C ALA A 765 2.78 -20.36 6.22
N GLN A 766 2.26 -19.27 5.63
CA GLN A 766 2.33 -19.06 4.18
C GLN A 766 3.80 -18.88 3.75
N PHE A 767 4.47 -19.99 3.45
CA PHE A 767 5.78 -19.98 2.81
C PHE A 767 5.60 -19.87 1.30
N GLN A 768 6.41 -19.00 0.67
CA GLN A 768 6.40 -18.83 -0.78
C GLN A 768 6.75 -20.16 -1.49
N PRO A 769 6.04 -20.55 -2.56
CA PRO A 769 6.36 -21.76 -3.34
C PRO A 769 7.79 -21.73 -3.89
N ILE A 770 8.34 -22.92 -4.15
CA ILE A 770 9.66 -23.09 -4.78
C ILE A 770 9.42 -23.36 -6.26
N TYR A 771 10.12 -22.64 -7.12
CA TYR A 771 10.01 -22.80 -8.58
C TYR A 771 11.18 -23.60 -9.11
N ALA A 772 10.93 -24.84 -9.52
CA ALA A 772 11.92 -25.63 -10.23
C ALA A 772 12.10 -25.07 -11.64
N GLN A 773 13.35 -25.04 -12.12
CA GLN A 773 13.64 -24.58 -13.48
C GLN A 773 13.63 -25.75 -14.46
N PRO A 774 13.00 -25.65 -15.64
CA PRO A 774 13.08 -26.72 -16.63
C PRO A 774 14.51 -26.82 -17.19
N ALA A 775 15.04 -28.04 -17.21
CA ALA A 775 16.31 -28.40 -17.83
C ALA A 775 16.05 -28.83 -19.28
N ASN A 776 16.45 -28.01 -20.25
CA ASN A 776 16.42 -28.40 -21.66
C ASN A 776 17.53 -29.40 -22.01
N VAL A 777 18.60 -29.39 -21.21
CA VAL A 777 19.67 -30.38 -21.21
C VAL A 777 19.79 -30.88 -19.77
N PRO A 778 19.56 -32.17 -19.51
CA PRO A 778 19.71 -32.76 -18.17
C PRO A 778 21.12 -32.53 -17.61
N PRO A 779 21.27 -32.24 -16.30
CA PRO A 779 22.60 -32.21 -15.68
C PRO A 779 23.21 -33.61 -15.68
N THR A 780 24.53 -33.67 -15.81
CA THR A 780 25.30 -34.90 -15.63
C THR A 780 25.51 -35.12 -14.14
N ILE A 781 24.95 -36.20 -13.58
CA ILE A 781 25.06 -36.49 -12.15
C ILE A 781 26.47 -37.02 -11.83
N ASP A 782 27.43 -36.10 -11.68
CA ASP A 782 28.83 -36.38 -11.33
C ASP A 782 29.27 -35.71 -10.01
N GLY A 783 28.34 -34.97 -9.38
CA GLY A 783 28.51 -34.35 -8.08
C GLY A 783 29.12 -32.97 -8.16
N LYS A 784 29.50 -32.48 -9.35
CA LYS A 784 30.00 -31.13 -9.58
C LYS A 784 28.85 -30.21 -9.94
N ILE A 785 29.04 -28.92 -9.69
CA ILE A 785 28.05 -27.88 -10.01
C ILE A 785 28.61 -27.06 -11.16
N ASP A 786 28.84 -27.72 -12.30
CA ASP A 786 29.38 -27.13 -13.52
C ASP A 786 28.47 -27.34 -14.75
N ASP A 787 27.36 -28.06 -14.63
CA ASP A 787 26.38 -28.18 -15.71
C ASP A 787 25.75 -26.84 -16.10
N VAL A 788 25.40 -26.73 -17.38
CA VAL A 788 24.78 -25.55 -17.99
C VAL A 788 23.56 -25.07 -17.20
N ILE A 789 22.73 -26.01 -16.70
CA ILE A 789 21.53 -25.67 -15.94
C ILE A 789 21.86 -25.01 -14.60
N TRP A 790 22.87 -25.49 -13.88
CA TRP A 790 23.31 -24.92 -12.61
C TRP A 790 23.97 -23.56 -12.80
N GLN A 791 24.83 -23.44 -13.81
CA GLN A 791 25.45 -22.15 -14.17
C GLN A 791 24.40 -21.12 -14.59
N ARG A 792 23.40 -21.51 -15.39
CA ARG A 792 22.29 -20.64 -15.80
C ARG A 792 21.46 -20.18 -14.60
N MET A 793 21.13 -21.09 -13.70
CA MET A 793 20.41 -20.75 -12.46
C MET A 793 21.25 -19.84 -11.54
N GLN A 794 22.58 -19.95 -11.59
CA GLN A 794 23.50 -19.05 -10.89
C GLN A 794 23.52 -17.64 -11.51
N ALA A 795 23.64 -17.54 -12.84
CA ALA A 795 23.65 -16.26 -13.54
C ALA A 795 22.30 -15.51 -13.46
N SER A 796 21.19 -16.24 -13.48
CA SER A 796 19.83 -15.67 -13.50
C SER A 796 19.24 -15.40 -12.10
N GLY A 797 20.00 -15.59 -11.02
CA GLY A 797 19.52 -15.37 -9.65
C GLY A 797 18.49 -16.40 -9.16
N HIS A 798 18.25 -17.49 -9.89
CA HIS A 798 17.40 -18.62 -9.49
C HIS A 798 18.13 -19.63 -8.58
N THR A 799 19.37 -19.31 -8.20
CA THR A 799 20.08 -20.00 -7.12
C THR A 799 19.49 -19.58 -5.80
N HIS A 800 19.06 -20.56 -5.00
CA HIS A 800 18.51 -20.25 -3.70
C HIS A 800 19.66 -20.10 -2.70
N THR A 801 20.04 -18.85 -2.45
CA THR A 801 21.00 -18.46 -1.39
C THR A 801 20.31 -17.98 -0.10
N GLY A 802 19.00 -18.22 0.03
CA GLY A 802 18.13 -17.78 1.14
C GLY A 802 18.05 -18.76 2.33
N PRO A 803 17.56 -18.33 3.50
CA PRO A 803 18.03 -18.80 4.80
C PRO A 803 17.69 -20.27 5.01
N TRP A 804 18.73 -21.10 4.97
CA TRP A 804 18.74 -22.28 5.81
C TRP A 804 18.54 -21.82 7.27
N TYR A 805 17.90 -22.64 8.08
CA TYR A 805 17.61 -22.36 9.48
C TYR A 805 18.32 -23.38 10.36
N ARG A 806 18.95 -22.90 11.43
CA ARG A 806 19.59 -23.79 12.40
C ARG A 806 18.51 -24.57 13.15
N TYR A 807 18.64 -25.89 13.17
CA TYR A 807 17.78 -26.74 13.99
C TYR A 807 18.17 -26.59 15.47
N ILE A 808 17.26 -26.02 16.28
CA ILE A 808 17.43 -25.87 17.73
C ILE A 808 16.36 -26.70 18.42
N HIS A 809 16.75 -27.79 19.07
CA HIS A 809 15.83 -28.66 19.79
C HIS A 809 15.12 -27.86 20.91
N LYS A 810 13.78 -27.74 20.86
CA LYS A 810 12.91 -27.17 21.91
C LYS A 810 13.03 -25.65 22.15
N SER A 811 13.23 -24.82 21.12
CA SER A 811 13.11 -23.36 21.28
C SER A 811 12.28 -22.72 20.16
N ASP A 812 11.47 -21.71 20.50
CA ASP A 812 10.68 -20.93 19.53
C ASP A 812 11.52 -19.90 18.76
N LYS A 813 12.86 -20.00 18.82
CA LYS A 813 13.79 -19.06 18.17
C LYS A 813 14.24 -19.58 16.81
N VAL A 814 14.23 -18.69 15.82
CA VAL A 814 14.69 -18.95 14.45
C VAL A 814 16.06 -18.28 14.28
N GLU A 815 17.12 -19.07 14.08
CA GLU A 815 18.50 -18.59 13.88
C GLU A 815 19.04 -18.99 12.50
N LEU A 816 19.90 -18.14 11.93
CA LEU A 816 20.59 -18.42 10.66
C LEU A 816 21.85 -19.28 10.91
N PRO A 817 22.17 -20.23 10.02
CA PRO A 817 23.37 -21.04 10.10
C PRO A 817 24.63 -20.20 9.91
N VAL A 818 25.71 -20.64 10.53
CA VAL A 818 27.02 -19.97 10.53
C VAL A 818 27.68 -20.03 9.15
N ASN A 819 27.43 -21.10 8.38
CA ASN A 819 28.01 -21.28 7.03
C ASN A 819 26.95 -21.28 5.92
N PRO A 820 27.16 -20.51 4.83
CA PRO A 820 26.20 -20.42 3.74
C PRO A 820 26.19 -21.71 2.91
N ARG A 821 24.97 -22.17 2.61
CA ARG A 821 24.68 -23.30 1.72
C ARG A 821 23.91 -22.77 0.51
N GLN A 822 24.26 -23.26 -0.67
CA GLN A 822 23.58 -22.92 -1.92
C GLN A 822 22.89 -24.17 -2.45
N SER A 823 21.64 -24.02 -2.91
CA SER A 823 20.86 -25.14 -3.45
C SER A 823 20.20 -24.78 -4.77
N TRP A 824 20.01 -25.81 -5.62
CA TRP A 824 19.36 -25.73 -6.91
C TRP A 824 18.32 -26.84 -7.04
N VAL A 825 17.19 -26.53 -7.69
CA VAL A 825 16.14 -27.50 -8.04
C VAL A 825 15.72 -27.28 -9.49
N SER A 826 15.85 -28.32 -10.30
CA SER A 826 15.52 -28.31 -11.72
C SER A 826 14.80 -29.61 -12.10
N PHE A 827 14.22 -29.70 -13.29
CA PHE A 827 13.54 -30.91 -13.74
C PHE A 827 13.48 -31.01 -15.26
N ASP A 828 13.28 -32.22 -15.75
CA ASP A 828 12.82 -32.48 -17.13
C ASP A 828 11.54 -33.35 -17.10
N ASP A 829 11.16 -33.91 -18.25
CA ASP A 829 10.00 -34.79 -18.39
C ASP A 829 10.15 -36.14 -17.66
N ARG A 830 11.35 -36.50 -17.21
CA ARG A 830 11.67 -37.83 -16.63
C ARG A 830 12.09 -37.77 -15.17
N LYS A 831 12.81 -36.74 -14.74
CA LYS A 831 13.44 -36.65 -13.42
C LYS A 831 13.35 -35.25 -12.82
N LEU A 832 13.37 -35.22 -11.49
CA LEU A 832 13.64 -34.06 -10.66
C LEU A 832 15.12 -34.04 -10.28
N TYR A 833 15.79 -32.93 -10.52
CA TYR A 833 17.22 -32.72 -10.22
C TYR A 833 17.38 -31.77 -9.03
N ILE A 834 18.21 -32.16 -8.07
CA ILE A 834 18.48 -31.39 -6.85
C ILE A 834 19.99 -31.32 -6.67
N ALA A 835 20.51 -30.12 -6.44
CA ALA A 835 21.92 -29.94 -6.15
C ALA A 835 22.15 -29.05 -4.94
N MET A 836 23.26 -29.27 -4.23
CA MET A 836 23.69 -28.48 -3.08
C MET A 836 25.20 -28.24 -3.13
N ARG A 837 25.62 -27.04 -2.74
CA ARG A 837 27.00 -26.70 -2.36
C ARG A 837 27.04 -26.26 -0.90
N ALA A 838 27.78 -26.99 -0.08
CA ALA A 838 28.00 -26.66 1.32
C ALA A 838 29.46 -26.21 1.53
N THR A 839 29.64 -24.97 1.96
CA THR A 839 30.97 -24.45 2.33
C THR A 839 31.36 -24.91 3.72
N THR A 840 32.63 -25.26 3.91
CA THR A 840 33.17 -25.61 5.22
C THR A 840 34.57 -25.04 5.44
N SER A 841 34.84 -24.65 6.69
CA SER A 841 36.15 -24.21 7.14
C SER A 841 37.15 -25.35 7.33
N ASP A 842 36.68 -26.59 7.47
CA ASP A 842 37.52 -27.78 7.63
C ASP A 842 36.85 -29.02 7.02
N ILE A 843 37.23 -29.38 5.80
CA ILE A 843 36.68 -30.55 5.09
C ILE A 843 37.04 -31.87 5.78
N MET A 844 38.14 -31.92 6.54
CA MET A 844 38.63 -33.14 7.20
C MET A 844 37.85 -33.48 8.47
N ALA A 845 37.07 -32.52 8.99
CA ALA A 845 36.21 -32.71 10.14
C ALA A 845 34.85 -33.36 9.78
N LEU A 846 34.56 -33.56 8.47
CA LEU A 846 33.34 -34.22 8.03
C LEU A 846 33.34 -35.72 8.39
N LYS A 847 32.22 -36.25 8.89
CA LYS A 847 32.05 -37.62 9.38
C LYS A 847 31.06 -38.41 8.52
N PRO A 848 31.46 -39.52 7.89
CA PRO A 848 30.55 -40.29 7.06
C PRO A 848 29.53 -41.01 7.95
N GLY A 849 28.35 -41.31 7.38
CA GLY A 849 27.39 -42.17 8.06
C GLY A 849 27.92 -43.61 8.12
N PRO A 850 27.47 -44.44 9.09
CA PRO A 850 27.67 -45.87 9.00
C PRO A 850 26.91 -46.45 7.79
N PRO A 851 27.35 -47.59 7.23
CA PRO A 851 26.72 -48.22 6.07
C PRO A 851 25.21 -48.38 6.23
N GLY A 852 24.45 -47.89 5.25
CA GLY A 852 22.99 -47.90 5.24
C GLY A 852 22.31 -46.77 6.04
N ASN A 853 23.06 -45.92 6.74
CA ASN A 853 22.50 -44.81 7.52
C ASN A 853 23.24 -43.47 7.29
N PRO A 854 23.01 -42.80 6.15
CA PRO A 854 23.66 -41.52 5.82
C PRO A 854 23.24 -40.37 6.76
N TYR A 855 22.09 -40.49 7.42
CA TYR A 855 21.50 -39.44 8.28
C TYR A 855 22.32 -39.11 9.53
N SER A 856 23.13 -40.05 9.99
CA SER A 856 24.01 -39.84 11.15
C SER A 856 25.38 -39.27 10.78
N GLY A 857 25.68 -39.16 9.48
CA GLY A 857 26.86 -38.48 8.95
C GLY A 857 26.56 -37.06 8.47
N ASP A 858 27.57 -36.43 7.89
CA ASP A 858 27.45 -35.11 7.27
C ASP A 858 26.93 -35.24 5.85
N GLY A 859 25.75 -34.69 5.58
CA GLY A 859 25.01 -35.05 4.39
C GLY A 859 23.85 -34.14 4.04
N LEU A 860 23.34 -34.30 2.84
CA LEU A 860 22.12 -33.70 2.31
C LEU A 860 20.95 -34.66 2.53
N GLU A 861 19.81 -34.14 2.97
CA GLU A 861 18.54 -34.85 3.06
C GLU A 861 17.50 -34.15 2.19
N VAL A 862 16.70 -34.93 1.47
CA VAL A 862 15.62 -34.45 0.61
C VAL A 862 14.30 -35.10 1.04
N HIS A 863 13.25 -34.28 1.12
CA HIS A 863 11.89 -34.70 1.45
C HIS A 863 10.91 -34.29 0.36
N LEU A 864 10.16 -35.25 -0.17
CA LEU A 864 9.11 -35.07 -1.17
C LEU A 864 7.81 -35.70 -0.69
N LYS A 865 6.68 -35.01 -0.86
CA LYS A 865 5.36 -35.53 -0.49
C LYS A 865 4.26 -35.11 -1.47
N ASN A 866 3.43 -36.04 -1.92
CA ASN A 866 2.10 -35.76 -2.45
C ASN A 866 1.04 -36.57 -1.68
N ASP A 867 -0.18 -36.65 -2.21
CA ASP A 867 -1.30 -37.34 -1.54
C ASP A 867 -1.05 -38.84 -1.37
N ASP A 868 -0.28 -39.46 -2.27
CA ASP A 868 -0.07 -40.91 -2.33
C ASP A 868 1.31 -41.35 -1.85
N VAL A 869 2.33 -40.51 -1.98
CA VAL A 869 3.74 -40.84 -1.79
C VAL A 869 4.41 -39.87 -0.81
N TYR A 870 5.23 -40.45 0.07
CA TYR A 870 6.24 -39.71 0.83
C TYR A 870 7.61 -40.35 0.58
N LEU A 871 8.57 -39.55 0.13
CA LEU A 871 9.94 -39.97 -0.13
C LEU A 871 10.89 -39.12 0.69
N GLN A 872 11.71 -39.79 1.50
CA GLN A 872 12.86 -39.21 2.17
C GLN A 872 14.13 -39.95 1.73
N CYS A 873 15.12 -39.22 1.22
CA CYS A 873 16.45 -39.76 0.92
C CYS A 873 17.54 -38.91 1.58
N GLY A 874 18.61 -39.56 2.02
CA GLY A 874 19.80 -38.91 2.57
C GLY A 874 21.03 -39.32 1.77
N LEU A 875 21.91 -38.37 1.48
CA LEU A 875 23.17 -38.54 0.78
C LEU A 875 24.29 -37.89 1.60
N ASP A 876 25.21 -38.70 2.13
CA ASP A 876 26.35 -38.17 2.87
C ASP A 876 27.47 -37.67 1.94
N PHE A 877 28.38 -36.87 2.49
CA PHE A 877 29.49 -36.30 1.72
C PHE A 877 30.49 -37.35 1.18
N ASN A 878 30.38 -38.61 1.63
CA ASN A 878 31.22 -39.72 1.18
C ASN A 878 30.53 -40.56 0.08
N GLY A 879 29.38 -40.08 -0.44
CA GLY A 879 28.67 -40.71 -1.54
C GLY A 879 27.83 -41.91 -1.13
N GLN A 880 27.34 -41.95 0.12
CA GLN A 880 26.41 -42.98 0.56
C GLN A 880 24.97 -42.46 0.50
N LEU A 881 24.15 -42.99 -0.43
CA LEU A 881 22.70 -42.76 -0.45
C LEU A 881 21.98 -43.79 0.42
N GLY A 882 20.96 -43.35 1.16
CA GLY A 882 20.10 -44.23 1.95
C GLY A 882 18.65 -43.72 2.01
N PRO A 883 17.66 -44.63 2.11
CA PRO A 883 16.26 -44.27 2.29
C PRO A 883 15.94 -43.95 3.74
N GLY A 884 15.01 -43.02 3.94
CA GLY A 884 14.48 -42.65 5.25
C GLY A 884 13.08 -43.21 5.41
N ASN A 885 12.16 -42.38 5.86
CA ASN A 885 10.74 -42.73 5.86
C ASN A 885 10.20 -42.72 4.41
N LEU A 886 9.70 -43.88 3.96
CA LEU A 886 9.08 -44.05 2.65
C LEU A 886 7.63 -44.51 2.79
N THR A 887 6.74 -43.91 2.00
CA THR A 887 5.34 -44.34 1.85
C THR A 887 5.05 -44.54 0.37
N ASN A 888 4.63 -45.75 -0.02
CA ASN A 888 4.27 -46.13 -1.40
C ASN A 888 5.36 -45.89 -2.47
N VAL A 889 6.64 -45.91 -2.06
CA VAL A 889 7.82 -45.90 -2.95
C VAL A 889 8.33 -47.33 -3.11
N THR A 890 8.41 -47.84 -4.34
CA THR A 890 8.71 -49.26 -4.61
C THR A 890 10.08 -49.51 -5.26
N ASN A 891 10.76 -48.49 -5.81
CA ASN A 891 12.03 -48.66 -6.53
C ASN A 891 13.09 -47.60 -6.15
N PHE A 892 13.36 -47.41 -4.85
CA PHE A 892 14.30 -46.38 -4.37
C PHE A 892 15.69 -46.43 -5.03
N SER A 893 16.13 -47.60 -5.49
CA SER A 893 17.39 -47.81 -6.19
C SER A 893 17.53 -47.10 -7.55
N SER A 894 16.45 -46.54 -8.12
CA SER A 894 16.51 -45.78 -9.37
C SER A 894 16.94 -44.31 -9.21
N ILE A 895 17.20 -43.86 -7.98
CA ILE A 895 17.76 -42.53 -7.72
C ILE A 895 19.24 -42.51 -8.12
N GLU A 896 19.59 -41.58 -9.01
CA GLU A 896 20.98 -41.30 -9.36
C GLU A 896 21.54 -40.23 -8.44
N TYR A 897 22.80 -40.35 -8.06
CA TYR A 897 23.44 -39.40 -7.16
C TYR A 897 24.94 -39.40 -7.32
N ALA A 898 25.56 -38.28 -6.99
CA ALA A 898 27.00 -38.15 -6.94
C ALA A 898 27.41 -37.03 -5.98
N VAL A 899 28.64 -37.13 -5.48
CA VAL A 899 29.23 -36.17 -4.55
C VAL A 899 30.64 -35.83 -5.00
N HIS A 900 30.99 -34.56 -4.89
CA HIS A 900 32.34 -34.08 -5.14
C HIS A 900 32.84 -33.26 -3.94
N THR A 901 34.07 -33.52 -3.50
CA THR A 901 34.70 -32.81 -2.40
C THR A 901 35.85 -31.93 -2.91
N SER A 902 36.03 -30.77 -2.30
CA SER A 902 37.16 -29.87 -2.51
C SER A 902 37.70 -29.40 -1.15
N PRO A 903 38.86 -28.73 -1.10
CA PRO A 903 39.44 -28.27 0.17
C PRO A 903 38.55 -27.32 0.99
N LYS A 904 37.55 -26.66 0.39
CA LYS A 904 36.73 -25.61 1.05
C LYS A 904 35.23 -25.84 0.98
N HIS A 905 34.78 -26.84 0.23
CA HIS A 905 33.37 -27.15 0.06
C HIS A 905 33.19 -28.57 -0.44
N TRP A 906 32.00 -29.10 -0.25
CA TRP A 906 31.54 -30.29 -0.96
C TRP A 906 30.22 -30.00 -1.66
N THR A 907 29.95 -30.76 -2.70
CA THR A 907 28.78 -30.63 -3.56
C THR A 907 28.10 -31.97 -3.73
N ALA A 908 26.78 -31.95 -3.85
CA ALA A 908 25.95 -33.13 -4.03
C ALA A 908 24.95 -32.87 -5.15
N GLU A 909 24.71 -33.91 -5.95
CA GLU A 909 23.66 -33.95 -6.95
C GLU A 909 22.82 -35.20 -6.76
N ILE A 910 21.49 -35.06 -6.90
CA ILE A 910 20.52 -36.15 -6.82
C ILE A 910 19.53 -35.98 -7.97
N ALA A 911 19.29 -37.05 -8.73
CA ALA A 911 18.22 -37.13 -9.71
C ALA A 911 17.18 -38.18 -9.31
N ILE A 912 15.93 -37.75 -9.15
CA ILE A 912 14.82 -38.55 -8.67
C ILE A 912 13.82 -38.75 -9.83
N PRO A 913 13.64 -39.98 -10.34
CA PRO A 913 12.64 -40.27 -11.36
C PRO A 913 11.22 -39.92 -10.89
N TRP A 914 10.45 -39.27 -11.77
CA TRP A 914 9.07 -38.84 -11.47
C TRP A 914 8.13 -40.01 -11.13
N GLU A 915 8.42 -41.19 -11.67
CA GLU A 915 7.73 -42.45 -11.33
C GLU A 915 7.78 -42.79 -9.83
N LEU A 916 8.86 -42.42 -9.11
CA LEU A 916 9.00 -42.74 -7.68
C LEU A 916 8.06 -41.92 -6.82
N VAL A 917 7.77 -40.70 -7.24
CA VAL A 917 6.83 -39.80 -6.54
C VAL A 917 5.46 -39.78 -7.19
N LYS A 918 5.23 -40.56 -8.25
CA LYS A 918 3.95 -40.66 -8.98
C LYS A 918 3.41 -39.29 -9.39
N VAL A 919 4.29 -38.42 -9.84
CA VAL A 919 3.96 -37.07 -10.28
C VAL A 919 4.18 -36.98 -11.78
N ASP A 920 3.18 -36.55 -12.53
CA ASP A 920 3.37 -36.14 -13.93
C ASP A 920 3.82 -34.67 -13.94
N PRO A 921 5.06 -34.37 -14.38
CA PRO A 921 5.56 -33.00 -14.39
C PRO A 921 4.83 -32.08 -15.38
N THR A 922 4.07 -32.65 -16.33
CA THR A 922 3.35 -31.91 -17.37
C THR A 922 1.97 -31.43 -16.93
N ALA A 923 1.35 -32.11 -15.94
CA ALA A 923 -0.02 -31.87 -15.46
C ALA A 923 -0.15 -30.83 -14.32
N ASN A 924 0.83 -29.92 -14.19
CA ASN A 924 0.90 -28.88 -13.14
C ASN A 924 0.69 -29.43 -11.69
N PRO A 925 1.54 -30.36 -11.25
CA PRO A 925 1.31 -31.16 -10.04
C PRO A 925 1.51 -30.39 -8.73
N HIS A 926 0.94 -30.90 -7.65
CA HIS A 926 1.19 -30.47 -6.28
C HIS A 926 2.19 -31.43 -5.62
N LEU A 927 3.47 -31.03 -5.51
CA LEU A 927 4.47 -31.77 -4.73
C LEU A 927 4.97 -30.88 -3.60
N LEU A 928 4.95 -31.37 -2.37
CA LEU A 928 5.53 -30.70 -1.23
C LEU A 928 7.02 -31.06 -1.11
N PHE A 929 7.86 -30.08 -0.82
CA PHE A 929 9.31 -30.19 -0.89
C PHE A 929 10.00 -29.56 0.32
N ASN A 930 11.09 -30.20 0.80
CA ASN A 930 12.06 -29.58 1.70
C ASN A 930 13.44 -30.26 1.62
N MET A 931 14.46 -29.58 2.10
CA MET A 931 15.83 -30.10 2.24
C MET A 931 16.33 -29.89 3.68
N ALA A 932 17.13 -30.83 4.18
CA ALA A 932 17.92 -30.69 5.39
C ALA A 932 19.38 -31.03 5.10
N ALA A 933 20.29 -30.53 5.93
CA ALA A 933 21.71 -30.80 5.79
C ALA A 933 22.34 -30.89 7.17
N ASN A 934 22.98 -32.02 7.43
CA ASN A 934 23.69 -32.26 8.68
C ASN A 934 25.18 -31.92 8.50
N MET A 935 25.72 -31.13 9.43
CA MET A 935 27.16 -30.93 9.61
C MET A 935 27.46 -31.11 11.11
N SER A 936 27.56 -32.37 11.54
CA SER A 936 27.69 -32.93 12.89
C SER A 936 28.71 -32.25 13.80
N TYR A 937 29.74 -31.58 13.28
CA TYR A 937 30.73 -30.81 14.06
C TYR A 937 30.49 -29.29 14.06
N GLN A 938 29.48 -28.81 13.32
CA GLN A 938 29.12 -27.39 13.23
C GLN A 938 27.64 -27.17 13.63
N GLU A 939 26.70 -27.70 12.86
CA GLU A 939 25.25 -27.53 13.04
C GLU A 939 24.40 -28.38 12.08
N HIS A 940 23.18 -28.70 12.50
CA HIS A 940 22.13 -29.25 11.65
C HIS A 940 21.26 -28.10 11.12
N GLY A 941 21.14 -28.00 9.79
CA GLY A 941 20.39 -26.94 9.13
C GLY A 941 19.23 -27.51 8.31
N THR A 942 18.07 -26.85 8.34
CA THR A 942 16.93 -27.19 7.48
C THR A 942 16.53 -26.01 6.63
N TRP A 943 16.04 -26.25 5.41
CA TRP A 943 15.66 -25.16 4.52
C TRP A 943 14.35 -24.47 4.96
N LEU A 944 13.55 -25.12 5.81
CA LEU A 944 12.36 -24.55 6.48
C LEU A 944 12.47 -24.66 8.02
N PRO A 945 11.90 -23.71 8.80
CA PRO A 945 11.90 -23.79 10.27
C PRO A 945 11.09 -24.99 10.75
N LEU A 946 11.64 -25.75 11.71
CA LEU A 946 10.96 -26.87 12.34
C LEU A 946 10.34 -26.45 13.67
N THR A 947 9.01 -26.55 13.79
CA THR A 947 8.32 -26.50 15.09
C THR A 947 7.82 -27.91 15.42
N LEU A 948 8.48 -28.61 16.34
CA LEU A 948 8.10 -29.97 16.72
C LEU A 948 7.19 -29.96 17.95
N THR A 949 5.93 -30.38 17.78
CA THR A 949 5.08 -30.85 18.89
C THR A 949 5.45 -32.31 19.20
N PRO A 950 5.54 -32.72 20.49
CA PRO A 950 5.84 -34.12 20.82
C PRO A 950 4.81 -35.08 20.23
N GLY A 951 5.26 -36.09 19.47
CA GLY A 951 4.42 -37.16 18.93
C GLY A 951 4.02 -37.06 17.45
N GLN A 952 4.44 -36.01 16.72
CA GLN A 952 4.14 -35.85 15.29
C GLN A 952 5.43 -35.68 14.47
N PHE A 953 6.20 -36.77 14.32
CA PHE A 953 7.47 -36.75 13.57
C PHE A 953 7.31 -36.74 12.04
N ASN A 954 6.12 -37.07 11.49
CA ASN A 954 6.02 -37.48 10.07
C ASN A 954 5.40 -36.47 9.09
N VAL A 955 5.00 -35.26 9.50
CA VAL A 955 4.17 -34.40 8.61
C VAL A 955 4.69 -32.96 8.43
N ILE A 956 5.58 -32.46 9.28
CA ILE A 956 5.96 -31.03 9.30
C ILE A 956 7.17 -30.72 8.40
N LEU A 957 7.86 -31.73 7.85
CA LEU A 957 9.08 -31.50 7.08
C LEU A 957 8.83 -30.97 5.66
N ALA A 958 7.70 -31.20 4.99
CA ALA A 958 7.49 -30.79 3.58
C ALA A 958 6.60 -29.53 3.46
N GLY A 959 7.07 -28.37 3.93
CA GLY A 959 6.22 -27.18 4.13
C GLY A 959 6.02 -26.24 2.93
N ARG A 960 6.72 -26.41 1.80
CA ARG A 960 6.54 -25.58 0.59
C ARG A 960 6.05 -26.41 -0.60
N ARG A 961 5.17 -25.83 -1.40
CA ARG A 961 4.79 -26.39 -2.70
C ARG A 961 5.94 -26.18 -3.69
N LEU A 962 6.49 -27.27 -4.22
CA LEU A 962 7.33 -27.27 -5.40
C LEU A 962 6.42 -27.12 -6.61
N VAL A 963 6.63 -26.05 -7.35
CA VAL A 963 5.89 -25.74 -8.55
C VAL A 963 6.87 -25.86 -9.72
N LEU A 964 6.54 -26.76 -10.64
CA LEU A 964 7.37 -27.04 -11.81
C LEU A 964 7.27 -25.92 -12.86
N LYS A 965 6.27 -25.04 -12.75
CA LYS A 965 6.07 -23.88 -13.62
C LYS A 965 5.60 -22.67 -12.80
N SER A 966 6.26 -21.52 -12.92
CA SER A 966 5.88 -20.30 -12.19
C SER A 966 4.46 -19.82 -12.57
N PRO A 967 3.55 -19.54 -11.63
CA PRO A 967 2.31 -18.81 -11.87
C PRO A 967 2.56 -17.31 -11.62
N ALA A 968 3.32 -16.67 -12.49
CA ALA A 968 3.29 -15.22 -12.71
C ALA A 968 4.18 -14.88 -13.92
N ALA A 969 3.55 -14.28 -14.93
CA ALA A 969 4.07 -13.63 -16.13
C ALA A 969 5.55 -13.92 -16.48
N SER A 970 5.74 -14.83 -17.42
CA SER A 970 7.05 -15.13 -18.02
C SER A 970 7.73 -13.83 -18.46
N VAL A 971 8.90 -13.53 -17.92
CA VAL A 971 9.74 -12.39 -18.33
C VAL A 971 10.76 -12.91 -19.34
N VAL A 972 10.74 -12.39 -20.57
CA VAL A 972 11.67 -12.78 -21.63
C VAL A 972 12.57 -11.59 -21.98
N SER A 973 13.89 -11.79 -21.94
CA SER A 973 14.84 -10.75 -22.35
C SER A 973 15.01 -10.76 -23.87
N ILE A 974 14.90 -9.59 -24.49
CA ILE A 974 15.10 -9.38 -25.92
C ILE A 974 16.58 -9.08 -26.16
N ALA A 975 17.19 -9.75 -27.13
CA ALA A 975 18.58 -9.52 -27.48
C ALA A 975 18.74 -8.25 -28.32
N ASP A 976 19.76 -7.45 -27.99
CA ASP A 976 20.25 -6.39 -28.87
C ASP A 976 20.95 -7.02 -30.09
N PRO A 977 20.53 -6.71 -31.32
CA PRO A 977 21.12 -7.26 -32.51
C PRO A 977 22.49 -6.66 -32.76
N ILE A 978 23.45 -7.53 -33.03
CA ILE A 978 24.74 -7.15 -33.62
C ILE A 978 24.52 -6.65 -35.06
N GLN A 979 23.48 -7.14 -35.74
CA GLN A 979 23.03 -6.75 -37.09
C GLN A 979 21.53 -7.06 -37.26
N SER A 980 20.77 -6.19 -37.92
CA SER A 980 19.34 -6.41 -38.21
C SER A 980 19.12 -7.65 -39.08
N PRO A 981 18.07 -8.46 -38.83
CA PRO A 981 17.77 -9.65 -39.63
C PRO A 981 17.33 -9.28 -41.04
N LYS A 982 17.61 -10.16 -41.99
CA LYS A 982 17.08 -10.08 -43.35
C LYS A 982 15.82 -10.92 -43.40
N LEU A 983 14.67 -10.26 -43.49
CA LEU A 983 13.35 -10.92 -43.56
C LEU A 983 13.21 -11.74 -44.85
N ASP A 984 13.61 -13.02 -44.80
CA ASP A 984 13.51 -13.96 -45.92
C ASP A 984 12.86 -15.30 -45.52
N GLY A 985 12.33 -15.36 -44.31
CA GLY A 985 11.64 -16.50 -43.72
C GLY A 985 12.60 -17.57 -43.22
N ASN A 986 13.87 -17.25 -42.94
CA ASN A 986 14.85 -18.21 -42.42
C ASN A 986 15.55 -17.70 -41.16
N LEU A 987 15.82 -18.60 -40.22
CA LEU A 987 16.55 -18.26 -38.98
C LEU A 987 18.08 -18.34 -39.13
N ASN A 988 18.62 -18.12 -40.33
CA ASN A 988 20.05 -18.23 -40.62
C ASN A 988 20.82 -16.92 -40.47
N ASP A 989 20.15 -15.83 -40.07
CA ASP A 989 20.83 -14.57 -39.76
C ASP A 989 21.59 -14.61 -38.43
N PRO A 990 22.70 -13.85 -38.31
CA PRO A 990 23.50 -13.79 -37.08
C PRO A 990 22.71 -13.47 -35.80
N ILE A 991 21.65 -12.66 -35.91
CA ILE A 991 20.79 -12.31 -34.78
C ILE A 991 19.95 -13.49 -34.29
N TRP A 992 19.39 -14.29 -35.19
CA TRP A 992 18.63 -15.47 -34.80
C TRP A 992 19.53 -16.53 -34.19
N GLU A 993 20.74 -16.71 -34.73
CA GLU A 993 21.75 -17.54 -34.07
C GLU A 993 22.10 -17.05 -32.66
N GLN A 994 22.19 -15.74 -32.45
CA GLN A 994 22.47 -15.14 -31.14
C GLN A 994 21.31 -15.41 -30.16
N VAL A 995 20.05 -15.22 -30.59
CA VAL A 995 18.85 -15.50 -29.77
C VAL A 995 18.76 -16.99 -29.42
N ILE A 996 19.08 -17.87 -30.37
CA ILE A 996 19.12 -19.33 -30.16
C ILE A 996 20.22 -19.69 -29.15
N LYS A 997 21.44 -19.14 -29.30
CA LYS A 997 22.58 -19.40 -28.41
C LYS A 997 22.38 -18.82 -27.00
N SER A 998 21.68 -17.69 -26.88
CA SER A 998 21.36 -17.10 -25.58
C SER A 998 20.22 -17.82 -24.85
N GLY A 999 19.47 -18.67 -25.56
CA GLY A 999 18.31 -19.38 -25.01
C GLY A 999 17.10 -18.48 -24.77
N ASN A 1000 17.08 -17.26 -25.33
CA ASN A 1000 15.99 -16.28 -25.21
C ASN A 1000 14.84 -16.58 -26.20
N GLN A 1001 14.50 -17.86 -26.36
CA GLN A 1001 13.41 -18.32 -27.22
C GLN A 1001 12.16 -18.61 -26.39
N ILE A 1002 11.00 -18.27 -26.95
CA ILE A 1002 9.68 -18.42 -26.31
C ILE A 1002 9.05 -19.71 -26.78
N GLY A 1003 9.13 -20.73 -25.92
CA GLY A 1003 8.38 -21.99 -26.04
C GLY A 1003 7.14 -22.03 -25.14
N GLY A 1004 6.62 -23.24 -24.91
CA GLY A 1004 5.51 -23.46 -23.96
C GLY A 1004 4.13 -23.07 -24.48
N TRP A 1005 3.98 -22.98 -25.80
CA TRP A 1005 2.69 -22.79 -26.44
C TRP A 1005 1.73 -23.94 -26.16
N GLN A 1006 0.46 -23.59 -26.00
CA GLN A 1006 -0.60 -24.52 -25.63
C GLN A 1006 -1.92 -24.07 -26.24
N LYS A 1007 -2.89 -24.98 -26.27
CA LYS A 1007 -4.27 -24.66 -26.64
C LYS A 1007 -4.92 -23.82 -25.54
N ALA A 1008 -6.03 -23.17 -25.84
CA ALA A 1008 -6.81 -22.38 -24.87
C ALA A 1008 -7.16 -23.15 -23.58
N ASP A 1009 -7.37 -24.46 -23.68
CA ASP A 1009 -7.69 -25.35 -22.56
C ASP A 1009 -6.45 -25.84 -21.77
N GLY A 1010 -5.24 -25.43 -22.18
CA GLY A 1010 -3.97 -25.79 -21.53
C GLY A 1010 -3.37 -27.10 -22.02
N THR A 1011 -3.96 -27.76 -23.02
CA THR A 1011 -3.39 -28.97 -23.63
C THR A 1011 -2.24 -28.64 -24.58
N VAL A 1012 -1.34 -29.60 -24.78
CA VAL A 1012 -0.15 -29.45 -25.63
C VAL A 1012 -0.55 -29.38 -27.11
N LEU A 1013 0.17 -28.57 -27.89
CA LEU A 1013 -0.05 -28.44 -29.33
C LEU A 1013 0.34 -29.71 -30.10
N THR A 1014 -0.44 -30.02 -31.13
CA THR A 1014 -0.09 -31.03 -32.15
C THR A 1014 1.02 -30.51 -33.06
N ARG A 1015 1.05 -29.19 -33.30
CA ARG A 1015 2.08 -28.47 -34.05
C ARG A 1015 2.87 -27.54 -33.11
N PRO A 1016 3.89 -28.06 -32.40
CA PRO A 1016 4.75 -27.26 -31.55
C PRO A 1016 5.30 -26.04 -32.29
N ARG A 1017 5.37 -24.91 -31.58
CA ARG A 1017 5.96 -23.68 -32.12
C ARG A 1017 6.89 -23.01 -31.13
N THR A 1018 7.89 -22.34 -31.66
CA THR A 1018 8.90 -21.59 -30.91
C THR A 1018 9.01 -20.20 -31.50
N LEU A 1019 9.03 -19.19 -30.64
CA LEU A 1019 9.18 -17.79 -31.00
C LEU A 1019 10.56 -17.25 -30.63
N TYR A 1020 11.03 -16.29 -31.40
CA TYR A 1020 12.32 -15.64 -31.27
C TYR A 1020 12.07 -14.13 -31.33
N LEU A 1021 12.59 -13.39 -30.36
CA LEU A 1021 12.42 -11.94 -30.27
C LEU A 1021 13.77 -11.24 -30.34
N ALA A 1022 13.86 -10.19 -31.15
CA ALA A 1022 15.01 -9.28 -31.22
C ALA A 1022 14.52 -7.84 -31.41
N SER A 1023 15.37 -6.86 -31.12
CA SER A 1023 15.02 -5.45 -31.37
C SER A 1023 16.25 -4.57 -31.52
N ASP A 1024 16.26 -3.69 -32.52
CA ASP A 1024 17.22 -2.58 -32.57
C ASP A 1024 16.57 -1.25 -32.13
N THR A 1025 17.28 -0.13 -32.35
CA THR A 1025 16.78 1.21 -32.00
C THR A 1025 15.53 1.61 -32.76
N ASN A 1026 15.24 0.99 -33.92
CA ASN A 1026 14.19 1.40 -34.83
C ASN A 1026 13.07 0.37 -34.92
N GLN A 1027 13.40 -0.92 -34.89
CA GLN A 1027 12.44 -1.99 -35.19
C GLN A 1027 12.42 -3.09 -34.12
N PHE A 1028 11.23 -3.64 -33.93
CA PHE A 1028 10.95 -4.85 -33.19
C PHE A 1028 10.81 -6.02 -34.16
N TYR A 1029 11.60 -7.07 -33.95
CA TYR A 1029 11.65 -8.26 -34.80
C TYR A 1029 11.08 -9.47 -34.07
N VAL A 1030 10.24 -10.21 -34.79
CA VAL A 1030 9.63 -11.44 -34.30
C VAL A 1030 9.82 -12.53 -35.34
N ALA A 1031 10.36 -13.67 -34.94
CA ALA A 1031 10.37 -14.85 -35.78
C ALA A 1031 9.72 -16.04 -35.07
N MET A 1032 9.16 -16.96 -35.84
CA MET A 1032 8.47 -18.13 -35.31
C MET A 1032 8.74 -19.36 -36.18
N THR A 1033 9.00 -20.49 -35.55
CA THR A 1033 9.00 -21.80 -36.22
C THR A 1033 7.80 -22.62 -35.78
N VAL A 1034 7.13 -23.29 -36.72
CA VAL A 1034 6.04 -24.24 -36.49
C VAL A 1034 6.44 -25.60 -37.05
N ASP A 1035 6.31 -26.66 -36.24
CA ASP A 1035 6.55 -28.04 -36.64
C ASP A 1035 5.36 -28.58 -37.44
N LEU A 1036 5.61 -28.96 -38.69
CA LEU A 1036 4.64 -29.50 -39.65
C LEU A 1036 4.81 -31.01 -39.90
N SER A 1037 5.69 -31.68 -39.14
CA SER A 1037 5.97 -33.11 -39.31
C SER A 1037 4.75 -34.02 -39.12
N ARG A 1038 3.76 -33.56 -38.35
CA ARG A 1038 2.51 -34.29 -38.06
C ARG A 1038 1.34 -33.90 -38.97
N ASP A 1039 1.23 -32.63 -39.34
CA ASP A 1039 0.20 -32.12 -40.26
C ASP A 1039 0.72 -30.85 -40.98
N ARG A 1040 0.65 -30.88 -42.31
CA ARG A 1040 1.21 -29.85 -43.20
C ARG A 1040 0.19 -28.79 -43.64
N ASN A 1041 -1.08 -28.95 -43.30
CA ASN A 1041 -2.14 -28.07 -43.77
C ASN A 1041 -2.02 -26.69 -43.14
N ILE A 1042 -1.85 -25.64 -43.95
CA ILE A 1042 -1.86 -24.24 -43.51
C ILE A 1042 -3.02 -23.54 -44.21
N VAL A 1043 -3.93 -22.96 -43.43
CA VAL A 1043 -5.09 -22.22 -43.96
C VAL A 1043 -4.75 -20.73 -44.00
N SER A 1044 -4.83 -20.08 -45.16
CA SER A 1044 -4.67 -18.62 -45.24
C SER A 1044 -5.87 -17.93 -44.61
N SER A 1045 -5.60 -16.87 -43.84
CA SER A 1045 -6.62 -16.04 -43.19
C SER A 1045 -7.36 -15.10 -44.17
N GLN A 1046 -6.86 -14.94 -45.40
CA GLN A 1046 -7.37 -13.95 -46.36
C GLN A 1046 -7.48 -12.51 -45.81
N GLY A 1047 -6.67 -12.16 -44.81
CA GLY A 1047 -6.73 -10.85 -44.16
C GLY A 1047 -7.76 -10.75 -43.02
N GLN A 1048 -8.44 -11.85 -42.67
CA GLN A 1048 -9.38 -11.95 -41.55
C GLN A 1048 -8.86 -12.98 -40.53
N PRO A 1049 -8.41 -12.55 -39.33
CA PRO A 1049 -7.72 -13.42 -38.36
C PRO A 1049 -8.52 -14.66 -37.96
N GLU A 1050 -9.84 -14.57 -37.90
CA GLU A 1050 -10.72 -15.68 -37.51
C GLU A 1050 -10.84 -16.80 -38.57
N GLN A 1051 -10.28 -16.61 -39.77
CA GLN A 1051 -10.51 -17.48 -40.93
C GLN A 1051 -9.30 -18.33 -41.32
N GLY A 1052 -8.16 -18.21 -40.65
CA GLY A 1052 -6.97 -19.00 -40.98
C GLY A 1052 -5.83 -18.94 -39.96
N ASP A 1053 -4.77 -19.68 -40.27
CA ASP A 1053 -3.62 -19.90 -39.41
C ASP A 1053 -2.77 -18.63 -39.33
N HIS A 1054 -2.50 -18.15 -38.12
CA HIS A 1054 -1.76 -16.90 -37.96
C HIS A 1054 -0.99 -16.81 -36.63
N LEU A 1055 -0.04 -15.88 -36.60
CA LEU A 1055 0.56 -15.34 -35.38
C LEU A 1055 -0.10 -14.00 -35.07
N GLN A 1056 -0.58 -13.86 -33.85
CA GLN A 1056 -1.11 -12.64 -33.27
C GLN A 1056 -0.23 -12.21 -32.09
N ILE A 1057 0.02 -10.92 -32.00
CA ILE A 1057 0.78 -10.24 -30.96
C ILE A 1057 -0.16 -9.28 -30.25
N ASP A 1058 -0.33 -9.47 -28.95
CA ASP A 1058 -1.30 -8.76 -28.12
C ASP A 1058 -0.60 -7.84 -27.13
N PHE A 1059 -0.82 -6.53 -27.27
CA PHE A 1059 -0.50 -5.52 -26.27
C PHE A 1059 -1.77 -5.12 -25.50
N GLU A 1060 -1.62 -4.44 -24.36
CA GLU A 1060 -2.77 -4.13 -23.48
C GLU A 1060 -3.94 -3.43 -24.19
N ASN A 1061 -3.68 -2.70 -25.28
CA ASN A 1061 -4.68 -1.87 -25.97
C ASN A 1061 -4.82 -2.13 -27.48
N PHE A 1062 -4.02 -3.03 -28.06
CA PHE A 1062 -4.07 -3.31 -29.50
C PHE A 1062 -3.44 -4.66 -29.84
N SER A 1063 -3.85 -5.21 -30.98
CA SER A 1063 -3.40 -6.51 -31.47
C SER A 1063 -3.14 -6.47 -32.98
N PHE A 1064 -2.04 -7.09 -33.40
CA PHE A 1064 -1.65 -7.21 -34.81
C PHE A 1064 -0.94 -8.54 -35.03
N GLY A 1065 -0.65 -8.88 -36.28
CA GLY A 1065 -0.07 -10.17 -36.56
C GLY A 1065 0.28 -10.39 -38.02
N VAL A 1066 0.60 -11.63 -38.35
CA VAL A 1066 0.87 -12.08 -39.71
C VAL A 1066 0.26 -13.46 -39.89
N ASP A 1067 -0.41 -13.67 -41.03
CA ASP A 1067 -0.89 -15.00 -41.39
C ASP A 1067 0.30 -15.93 -41.71
N LEU A 1068 0.12 -17.24 -41.56
CA LEU A 1068 1.21 -18.18 -41.84
C LEU A 1068 1.51 -18.34 -43.35
N THR A 1069 0.98 -17.46 -44.20
CA THR A 1069 1.38 -17.29 -45.61
C THR A 1069 2.18 -16.00 -45.86
N GLY A 1070 2.44 -15.20 -44.81
CA GLY A 1070 3.24 -13.98 -44.84
C GLY A 1070 2.46 -12.69 -45.03
N LYS A 1071 1.11 -12.71 -44.99
CA LYS A 1071 0.30 -11.49 -45.13
C LYS A 1071 0.08 -10.81 -43.76
N PRO A 1072 0.35 -9.51 -43.63
CA PRO A 1072 0.06 -8.77 -42.41
C PRO A 1072 -1.42 -8.80 -42.02
N LEU A 1073 -1.69 -8.92 -40.72
CA LEU A 1073 -3.02 -8.91 -40.12
C LEU A 1073 -3.17 -7.75 -39.13
N GLN A 1074 -4.25 -6.99 -39.30
CA GLN A 1074 -4.63 -5.90 -38.41
C GLN A 1074 -5.89 -6.32 -37.65
N ILE A 1075 -5.74 -6.62 -36.36
CA ILE A 1075 -6.77 -7.33 -35.59
C ILE A 1075 -7.56 -6.34 -34.73
N LEU A 1076 -6.84 -5.53 -33.94
CA LEU A 1076 -7.42 -4.51 -33.10
C LEU A 1076 -6.54 -3.26 -33.16
N LEU A 1077 -6.58 -2.56 -34.29
CA LEU A 1077 -5.83 -1.33 -34.53
C LEU A 1077 -6.76 -0.23 -35.09
N PRO A 1078 -6.66 1.02 -34.62
CA PRO A 1078 -7.45 2.13 -35.17
C PRO A 1078 -6.86 2.73 -36.46
N TYR A 1079 -5.75 2.20 -36.98
CA TYR A 1079 -5.04 2.68 -38.17
C TYR A 1079 -4.29 1.55 -38.87
N GLN A 1080 -3.88 1.77 -40.12
CA GLN A 1080 -3.06 0.82 -40.86
C GLN A 1080 -1.60 0.86 -40.39
N MET A 1081 -1.10 -0.27 -39.91
CA MET A 1081 0.28 -0.44 -39.46
C MET A 1081 1.13 -1.07 -40.58
N PRO A 1082 2.18 -0.39 -41.08
CA PRO A 1082 3.13 -0.99 -42.01
C PRO A 1082 3.91 -2.10 -41.30
N MET A 1083 3.96 -3.28 -41.91
CA MET A 1083 4.71 -4.42 -41.42
C MET A 1083 5.34 -5.15 -42.59
N GLU A 1084 6.56 -5.63 -42.39
CA GLU A 1084 7.24 -6.52 -43.33
C GLU A 1084 7.26 -7.92 -42.74
N ALA A 1085 6.97 -8.93 -43.56
CA ALA A 1085 7.02 -10.31 -43.14
C ALA A 1085 7.41 -11.24 -44.29
N ALA A 1086 8.07 -12.34 -43.95
CA ALA A 1086 8.48 -13.38 -44.88
C ALA A 1086 8.23 -14.75 -44.26
N VAL A 1087 7.80 -15.71 -45.08
CA VAL A 1087 7.54 -17.08 -44.66
C VAL A 1087 8.25 -18.05 -45.59
N THR A 1088 8.95 -19.02 -45.00
CA THR A 1088 9.48 -20.20 -45.71
C THR A 1088 8.88 -21.46 -45.12
N GLN A 1089 8.31 -22.30 -45.97
CA GLN A 1089 7.77 -23.61 -45.59
C GLN A 1089 8.59 -24.73 -46.23
N THR A 1090 8.93 -25.72 -45.41
CA THR A 1090 9.56 -26.99 -45.79
C THR A 1090 8.64 -28.16 -45.44
N ASP A 1091 9.06 -29.38 -45.74
CA ASP A 1091 8.27 -30.60 -45.55
C ASP A 1091 7.90 -30.89 -44.08
N ASP A 1092 8.71 -30.41 -43.13
CA ASP A 1092 8.57 -30.68 -41.70
C ASP A 1092 8.51 -29.41 -40.84
N ARG A 1093 8.74 -28.22 -41.42
CA ARG A 1093 8.81 -26.97 -40.67
C ARG A 1093 8.36 -25.75 -41.48
N LEU A 1094 7.63 -24.85 -40.83
CA LEU A 1094 7.38 -23.48 -41.31
C LEU A 1094 8.17 -22.49 -40.46
N THR A 1095 8.74 -21.48 -41.11
CA THR A 1095 9.43 -20.36 -40.45
C THR A 1095 8.82 -19.06 -40.94
N LEU A 1096 8.45 -18.19 -40.00
CA LEU A 1096 7.92 -16.85 -40.21
C LEU A 1096 8.91 -15.85 -39.60
N GLU A 1097 9.18 -14.76 -40.29
CA GLU A 1097 9.85 -13.57 -39.76
C GLU A 1097 8.98 -12.35 -40.00
N MET A 1098 8.98 -11.40 -39.07
CA MET A 1098 8.35 -10.10 -39.24
C MET A 1098 9.12 -8.99 -38.52
N ALA A 1099 8.98 -7.77 -39.05
CA ALA A 1099 9.46 -6.54 -38.42
C ALA A 1099 8.36 -5.49 -38.36
N VAL A 1100 8.36 -4.74 -37.25
CA VAL A 1100 7.51 -3.57 -37.05
C VAL A 1100 8.34 -2.45 -36.44
N ASP A 1101 8.12 -1.22 -36.91
CA ASP A 1101 8.81 -0.04 -36.39
C ASP A 1101 8.29 0.32 -34.99
N TRP A 1102 9.19 0.59 -34.05
CA TRP A 1102 8.84 0.96 -32.68
C TRP A 1102 7.94 2.20 -32.62
N THR A 1103 8.04 3.12 -33.57
CA THR A 1103 7.15 4.28 -33.68
C THR A 1103 5.68 3.87 -33.83
N GLN A 1104 5.40 2.74 -34.49
CA GLN A 1104 4.06 2.19 -34.61
C GLN A 1104 3.57 1.54 -33.30
N LEU A 1105 4.50 1.16 -32.42
CA LEU A 1105 4.20 0.56 -31.12
C LEU A 1105 4.20 1.57 -29.96
N GLY A 1106 4.34 2.87 -30.26
CA GLY A 1106 4.35 3.95 -29.26
C GLY A 1106 5.74 4.44 -28.84
N GLY A 1107 6.79 4.06 -29.57
CA GLY A 1107 8.18 4.43 -29.34
C GLY A 1107 9.05 3.28 -28.84
N GLN A 1108 10.37 3.47 -28.86
CA GLN A 1108 11.29 2.49 -28.31
C GLN A 1108 11.07 2.37 -26.79
N PRO A 1109 10.92 1.16 -26.25
CA PRO A 1109 10.74 0.98 -24.81
C PRO A 1109 12.02 1.34 -24.05
N ASP A 1110 11.86 1.85 -22.82
CA ASP A 1110 12.97 2.06 -21.90
C ASP A 1110 13.69 0.73 -21.62
N ARG A 1111 15.02 0.73 -21.79
CA ARG A 1111 15.84 -0.45 -21.49
C ARG A 1111 15.61 -0.90 -20.05
N ASN A 1112 15.53 -2.20 -19.86
CA ASN A 1112 15.28 -2.86 -18.58
C ASN A 1112 13.90 -2.62 -17.95
N GLN A 1113 12.96 -2.00 -18.67
CA GLN A 1113 11.55 -1.94 -18.25
C GLN A 1113 10.73 -3.09 -18.85
N PRO A 1114 9.88 -3.76 -18.05
CA PRO A 1114 9.04 -4.84 -18.53
C PRO A 1114 7.83 -4.32 -19.31
N ILE A 1115 7.66 -4.81 -20.54
CA ILE A 1115 6.53 -4.53 -21.42
C ILE A 1115 5.55 -5.70 -21.33
N ARG A 1116 4.27 -5.43 -21.07
CA ARG A 1116 3.24 -6.47 -21.03
C ARG A 1116 2.79 -6.87 -22.43
N ILE A 1117 2.85 -8.17 -22.71
CA ILE A 1117 2.55 -8.72 -24.03
C ILE A 1117 2.06 -10.16 -23.92
N ASN A 1118 1.24 -10.59 -24.88
CA ASN A 1118 0.98 -12.00 -25.12
C ASN A 1118 1.15 -12.33 -26.61
N PHE A 1119 1.37 -13.61 -26.90
CA PHE A 1119 1.41 -14.12 -28.26
C PHE A 1119 0.33 -15.19 -28.38
N SER A 1120 -0.48 -15.09 -29.41
CA SER A 1120 -1.62 -15.98 -29.64
C SER A 1120 -1.83 -16.21 -31.14
N GLY A 1121 -2.87 -16.95 -31.50
CA GLY A 1121 -3.28 -17.11 -32.89
C GLY A 1121 -4.25 -18.26 -33.09
N LEU A 1122 -4.89 -18.30 -34.25
CA LEU A 1122 -5.66 -19.46 -34.67
C LEU A 1122 -4.74 -20.44 -35.40
N ASP A 1123 -4.99 -21.73 -35.17
CA ASP A 1123 -4.36 -22.85 -35.83
C ASP A 1123 -5.44 -23.83 -36.28
N SER A 1124 -5.51 -24.15 -37.56
CA SER A 1124 -6.56 -24.98 -38.15
C SER A 1124 -6.56 -26.42 -37.61
N VAL A 1125 -5.44 -26.88 -37.05
CA VAL A 1125 -5.28 -28.20 -36.43
C VAL A 1125 -5.51 -28.11 -34.91
N ASP A 1126 -4.93 -27.11 -34.26
CA ASP A 1126 -4.90 -26.99 -32.80
C ASP A 1126 -5.94 -26.02 -32.19
N GLY A 1127 -6.71 -25.32 -33.01
CA GLY A 1127 -7.65 -24.29 -32.57
C GLY A 1127 -6.95 -23.01 -32.11
N PHE A 1128 -7.49 -22.33 -31.10
CA PHE A 1128 -6.83 -21.15 -30.53
C PHE A 1128 -5.61 -21.56 -29.71
N VAL A 1129 -4.45 -21.05 -30.10
CA VAL A 1129 -3.16 -21.32 -29.47
C VAL A 1129 -2.62 -20.06 -28.81
N THR A 1130 -1.94 -20.21 -27.68
CA THR A 1130 -1.43 -19.07 -26.91
C THR A 1130 -0.19 -19.45 -26.12
N TRP A 1131 0.68 -18.48 -25.92
CA TRP A 1131 1.86 -18.61 -25.06
C TRP A 1131 1.49 -18.62 -23.58
N GLN A 1132 0.66 -17.68 -23.13
CA GLN A 1132 0.10 -17.66 -21.77
C GLN A 1132 -1.33 -18.19 -21.78
N GLN A 1133 -1.70 -19.02 -20.79
CA GLN A 1133 -3.05 -19.60 -20.73
C GLN A 1133 -4.11 -18.50 -20.64
N ALA A 1134 -4.82 -18.31 -21.74
CA ALA A 1134 -5.89 -17.36 -21.86
C ALA A 1134 -7.00 -17.99 -22.72
N THR A 1135 -8.22 -18.01 -22.20
CA THR A 1135 -9.41 -18.44 -22.96
C THR A 1135 -9.89 -17.36 -23.94
N ASP A 1136 -9.37 -16.15 -23.79
CA ASP A 1136 -9.55 -14.99 -24.67
C ASP A 1136 -8.17 -14.34 -24.84
N ALA A 1137 -7.77 -14.02 -26.08
CA ALA A 1137 -6.54 -13.27 -26.38
C ALA A 1137 -6.43 -11.96 -25.56
N ARG A 1138 -7.56 -11.46 -25.05
CA ARG A 1138 -7.70 -10.20 -24.31
C ARG A 1138 -7.73 -10.34 -22.79
N ASP A 1139 -7.47 -11.51 -22.23
CA ASP A 1139 -7.33 -11.64 -20.77
C ASP A 1139 -6.02 -11.01 -20.29
N LEU A 1140 -6.06 -9.69 -20.05
CA LEU A 1140 -4.94 -8.88 -19.59
C LEU A 1140 -4.31 -9.38 -18.29
N SER A 1141 -5.06 -10.16 -17.48
CA SER A 1141 -4.53 -10.74 -16.24
C SER A 1141 -3.50 -11.86 -16.48
N ARG A 1142 -3.43 -12.36 -17.72
CA ARG A 1142 -2.59 -13.48 -18.13
C ARG A 1142 -1.40 -13.08 -19.00
N PHE A 1143 -1.24 -11.80 -19.31
CA PHE A 1143 -0.14 -11.34 -20.17
C PHE A 1143 1.23 -11.59 -19.52
N GLY A 1144 2.19 -11.99 -20.34
CA GLY A 1144 3.60 -12.11 -19.96
C GLY A 1144 4.30 -10.74 -20.00
N HIS A 1145 5.61 -10.73 -19.73
CA HIS A 1145 6.44 -9.54 -19.91
C HIS A 1145 7.63 -9.81 -20.83
N ILE A 1146 8.03 -8.83 -21.61
CA ILE A 1146 9.32 -8.79 -22.33
C ILE A 1146 10.16 -7.63 -21.80
N ILE A 1147 11.48 -7.77 -21.79
CA ILE A 1147 12.42 -6.71 -21.40
C ILE A 1147 13.44 -6.51 -22.51
N VAL A 1148 13.54 -5.30 -23.05
CA VAL A 1148 14.63 -4.91 -23.95
C VAL A 1148 15.84 -4.55 -23.10
N GLN A 1149 16.97 -5.24 -23.29
CA GLN A 1149 18.15 -5.12 -22.40
C GLN A 1149 18.98 -3.86 -22.65
#